data_AF-A0A4W6E2D0-F1
#
_entry.id   AF-A0A4W6E2D0-F1
#
_cell.length_a   1.000
_cell.length_b   1.000
_cell.length_c   1.000
_cell.angle_alpha   90.00
_cell.angle_beta   90.00
_cell.angle_gamma   90.00
#
_symmetry.space_group_name_H-M   'P 1'
#
loop_
_entity.id
_entity.type
_entity.pdbx_description
1 polymer ?
#
loop_
_entity_poly.entity_id
_entity_poly.type
_entity_poly.pdbx_seq_one_letter_code
_entity_poly.pdbx_strand_id
1 'polypeptide(L)'
;METLRSKGASLDWRVSILLFCVVAAVNGQIRYTIPEEMRKGLFVGDVAKDLGLDLKRLVSGRARLVIDEDNQYVALNQNKGHIVVNERIDREKLCAKKSPCSFSLEIVLEDPLELFSITIEIQDVNDHAPAFPKKEINLEISESTPTGTVFLLDSAADPDVGVNSLQSYSLKANDHFVLKQHTRGDGSKYAEMMLQSSLDREKQSEHTLILTAVDGGEPQRSGTVRIHVSVLDANDNAPVFTQSLYKVSVLENVSRGTVVARVSAVDLDQGYNGNVTYFFTHLEEHSSCPFEINSYTGEVKLTGDIDYEVSPSYEINLQAKDPWGVVGASKLIIELADVNDNSPVITMASYSGKISEDSAPGTVVALISVQDKDSGKNGQVHLNIDENLPFKIKSSLRNYYTLVTEQNLDREKRSKYNITLTATDEGLPALSSSKTVFLDVTDINDNAPAFSQSVYSTQVMENNSPGVTLLQIYATDPDQGQNARISYFLIDSEFNGAPVSSYFSINTESGVIQSLRSLDYEQVKEYKIRVKAQDGGSPPLTSNTTVNVHVKDQNDNPPQVLYPVQTGGSLVAEMVPRSADVGYLVTKVVAVDVDSGQNAWLSYKLQKATDRALFEVGLQNGEIRTIRQVTDKDAVKQRLTVIVEDNGQPSRSATVIVNVAVADSFPEVLSEFTDFTQDKEYNDNLTFYLVLALAVVSFLFITCLVVIISVKIYRWRQSRVLYHSNLPVIPYYPPRYSDTLGTGTLQHVYNYEVCRTTDSRKSDMKYMKPMIFCVVVFNEEETDPLIYSSFCQQERNV
;
A
#
# COMPACT_ATOMS: atom_id res chain seq x y z
N MET A 1 10.88 94.11 -49.17
CA MET A 1 11.14 93.49 -50.48
C MET A 1 9.90 92.70 -50.84
N GLU A 2 9.06 92.99 -51.82
CA GLU A 2 8.90 94.01 -52.88
C GLU A 2 7.36 94.05 -53.12
N THR A 3 6.67 94.95 -53.84
CA THR A 3 7.00 95.94 -54.86
C THR A 3 6.13 97.19 -54.65
N LEU A 4 6.69 98.40 -54.78
CA LEU A 4 5.93 99.66 -54.78
C LEU A 4 5.26 99.92 -56.14
N ARG A 5 4.04 100.48 -56.13
CA ARG A 5 3.32 100.87 -57.35
C ARG A 5 3.26 102.40 -57.49
N SER A 6 3.73 102.88 -58.63
CA SER A 6 3.82 104.29 -59.03
C SER A 6 2.53 105.10 -58.90
N LYS A 7 2.66 106.37 -58.49
CA LYS A 7 2.11 107.55 -59.21
C LYS A 7 2.82 108.82 -58.76
N GLY A 8 3.30 109.62 -59.72
CA GLY A 8 3.89 110.95 -59.46
C GLY A 8 2.96 112.09 -59.86
N ALA A 9 3.22 113.27 -59.33
CA ALA A 9 2.75 114.56 -59.84
C ALA A 9 3.80 115.64 -59.51
N SER A 10 3.91 116.65 -60.37
CA SER A 10 4.99 117.65 -60.40
C SER A 10 4.54 119.03 -59.85
N LEU A 11 5.41 120.05 -60.06
CA LEU A 11 5.30 121.48 -59.69
C LEU A 11 5.73 121.80 -58.23
N ASP A 12 6.45 122.89 -57.96
CA ASP A 12 7.06 123.86 -58.88
C ASP A 12 8.31 124.54 -58.29
N TRP A 13 9.23 124.98 -59.16
CA TRP A 13 10.48 125.64 -58.75
C TRP A 13 10.32 127.17 -58.79
N ARG A 14 10.47 127.84 -57.64
CA ARG A 14 10.67 129.30 -57.59
C ARG A 14 11.83 129.69 -56.67
N VAL A 15 12.97 129.96 -57.30
CA VAL A 15 14.07 130.71 -56.70
C VAL A 15 13.70 132.18 -56.66
N SER A 16 13.71 132.77 -55.47
CA SER A 16 13.70 134.21 -55.26
C SER A 16 14.92 134.58 -54.42
N ILE A 17 15.92 135.17 -55.06
CA ILE A 17 17.07 135.77 -54.38
C ILE A 17 16.59 137.09 -53.77
N LEU A 18 16.66 137.19 -52.44
CA LEU A 18 16.37 138.42 -51.71
C LEU A 18 17.53 138.74 -50.77
N LEU A 19 18.39 139.63 -51.25
CA LEU A 19 19.50 140.21 -50.50
C LEU A 19 18.91 141.20 -49.48
N PHE A 20 18.99 140.90 -48.19
CA PHE A 20 18.66 141.87 -47.13
C PHE A 20 19.69 141.85 -46.00
N CYS A 21 19.91 143.02 -45.43
CA CYS A 21 21.09 143.32 -44.63
C CYS A 21 21.21 142.50 -43.34
N VAL A 22 22.46 142.15 -43.00
CA VAL A 22 22.82 141.62 -41.68
C VAL A 22 22.53 142.68 -40.61
N VAL A 23 21.56 142.40 -39.75
CA VAL A 23 21.46 142.99 -38.41
C VAL A 23 21.71 141.85 -37.43
N ALA A 24 22.88 141.87 -36.79
CA ALA A 24 23.27 140.84 -35.82
C ALA A 24 22.53 141.06 -34.49
N ALA A 25 21.40 140.39 -34.30
CA ALA A 25 20.79 140.20 -32.99
C ALA A 25 21.28 138.87 -32.41
N VAL A 26 22.19 138.93 -31.44
CA VAL A 26 22.73 137.74 -30.78
C VAL A 26 21.77 137.30 -29.66
N ASN A 27 20.88 136.36 -29.96
CA ASN A 27 20.14 135.62 -28.93
C ASN A 27 21.04 134.51 -28.39
N GLY A 28 21.74 134.77 -27.28
CA GLY A 28 22.50 133.77 -26.56
C GLY A 28 21.59 132.86 -25.72
N GLN A 29 21.36 131.63 -26.16
CA GLN A 29 20.83 130.56 -25.31
C GLN A 29 22.01 129.75 -24.75
N ILE A 30 22.12 129.66 -23.43
CA ILE A 30 23.18 128.89 -22.77
C ILE A 30 22.65 127.50 -22.41
N ARG A 31 23.54 126.50 -22.48
CA ARG A 31 23.30 125.18 -21.89
C ARG A 31 24.40 124.85 -20.90
N TYR A 32 24.01 124.48 -19.69
CA TYR A 32 24.91 123.88 -18.71
C TYR A 32 24.53 122.41 -18.50
N THR A 33 25.52 121.59 -18.23
CA THR A 33 25.35 120.17 -17.94
C THR A 33 25.98 119.91 -16.59
N ILE A 34 25.20 119.36 -15.65
CA ILE A 34 25.65 119.04 -14.30
C ILE A 34 25.22 117.63 -13.90
N PRO A 35 26.03 116.89 -13.13
CA PRO A 35 25.55 115.69 -12.46
C PRO A 35 24.46 116.06 -11.46
N GLU A 36 23.56 115.12 -11.21
CA GLU A 36 22.65 115.20 -10.08
C GLU A 36 23.34 115.00 -8.73
N GLU A 37 22.56 115.08 -7.66
CA GLU A 37 22.98 114.89 -6.27
C GLU A 37 24.14 115.80 -5.81
N MET A 38 24.38 116.88 -6.55
CA MET A 38 25.30 117.96 -6.20
C MET A 38 24.90 118.65 -4.89
N ARG A 39 25.90 118.92 -4.06
CA ARG A 39 25.75 119.63 -2.79
C ARG A 39 25.38 121.10 -3.03
N LYS A 40 24.50 121.64 -2.18
CA LYS A 40 24.14 123.07 -2.14
C LYS A 40 25.40 123.95 -2.09
N GLY A 41 25.43 124.98 -2.92
CA GLY A 41 26.53 125.95 -3.06
C GLY A 41 27.60 125.58 -4.10
N LEU A 42 27.54 124.39 -4.72
CA LEU A 42 28.43 124.04 -5.81
C LEU A 42 28.14 124.86 -7.08
N PHE A 43 29.18 125.08 -7.88
CA PHE A 43 29.15 125.85 -9.13
C PHE A 43 28.49 125.06 -10.26
N VAL A 44 27.60 125.73 -11.01
CA VAL A 44 26.90 125.19 -12.20
C VAL A 44 27.47 125.81 -13.49
N GLY A 45 27.69 127.12 -13.50
CA GLY A 45 28.14 127.85 -14.69
C GLY A 45 28.37 129.34 -14.43
N ASP A 46 29.16 129.99 -15.29
CA ASP A 46 29.54 131.41 -15.20
C ASP A 46 28.78 132.23 -16.25
N VAL A 47 27.56 132.64 -15.89
CA VAL A 47 26.66 133.36 -16.79
C VAL A 47 27.09 134.79 -17.07
N ALA A 48 27.93 135.41 -16.22
CA ALA A 48 28.52 136.70 -16.56
C ALA A 48 29.45 136.55 -17.77
N LYS A 49 30.39 135.61 -17.69
CA LYS A 49 31.34 135.35 -18.76
C LYS A 49 30.68 134.81 -20.03
N ASP A 50 29.79 133.84 -19.89
CA ASP A 50 29.22 133.12 -21.04
C ASP A 50 28.14 133.93 -21.78
N LEU A 51 27.49 134.91 -21.13
CA LEU A 51 26.62 135.92 -21.78
C LEU A 51 27.36 137.20 -22.19
N GLY A 52 28.66 137.35 -21.84
CA GLY A 52 29.43 138.57 -22.09
C GLY A 52 29.01 139.78 -21.26
N LEU A 53 28.39 139.56 -20.09
CA LEU A 53 27.90 140.59 -19.18
C LEU A 53 28.97 140.99 -18.14
N ASP A 54 29.20 142.29 -17.94
CA ASP A 54 30.03 142.78 -16.82
C ASP A 54 29.34 142.46 -15.48
N LEU A 55 30.12 142.06 -14.46
CA LEU A 55 29.64 141.84 -13.09
C LEU A 55 28.90 143.06 -12.54
N LYS A 56 29.32 144.27 -12.92
CA LYS A 56 28.60 145.51 -12.56
C LYS A 56 27.20 145.58 -13.16
N ARG A 57 26.99 145.06 -14.37
CA ARG A 57 25.69 145.04 -15.07
C ARG A 57 24.72 144.06 -14.41
N LEU A 58 25.18 142.92 -13.91
CA LEU A 58 24.33 141.98 -13.16
C LEU A 58 23.79 142.61 -11.86
N VAL A 59 24.62 143.35 -11.13
CA VAL A 59 24.21 144.03 -9.89
C VAL A 59 23.36 145.27 -10.20
N SER A 60 23.76 146.11 -11.16
CA SER A 60 23.00 147.33 -11.49
C SER A 60 21.65 147.04 -12.16
N GLY A 61 21.57 145.95 -12.93
CA GLY A 61 20.35 145.48 -13.59
C GLY A 61 19.50 144.53 -12.74
N ARG A 62 19.74 144.42 -11.43
CA ARG A 62 18.98 143.54 -10.51
C ARG A 62 18.78 142.11 -11.02
N ALA A 63 19.81 141.50 -11.61
CA ALA A 63 19.70 140.22 -12.31
C ALA A 63 19.09 139.11 -11.43
N ARG A 64 17.97 138.54 -11.85
CA ARG A 64 17.27 137.47 -11.10
C ARG A 64 16.90 136.30 -11.99
N LEU A 65 16.89 135.11 -11.38
CA LEU A 65 16.37 133.90 -12.02
C LEU A 65 14.84 133.88 -11.94
N VAL A 66 14.22 133.49 -13.04
CA VAL A 66 12.83 133.04 -13.12
C VAL A 66 12.86 131.59 -13.58
N ILE A 67 12.10 130.73 -12.91
CA ILE A 67 11.99 129.30 -13.18
C ILE A 67 10.49 129.02 -13.25
N ASP A 68 10.04 128.23 -14.23
CA ASP A 68 8.63 127.91 -14.47
C ASP A 68 7.97 127.05 -13.36
N GLU A 69 8.77 126.47 -12.45
CA GLU A 69 8.33 125.59 -11.37
C GLU A 69 8.69 126.14 -9.99
N ASP A 70 7.87 125.82 -8.97
CA ASP A 70 8.02 126.29 -7.58
C ASP A 70 9.36 125.88 -6.91
N ASN A 71 10.08 124.89 -7.45
CA ASN A 71 11.33 124.38 -6.89
C ASN A 71 12.54 125.16 -7.43
N GLN A 72 13.14 125.99 -6.58
CA GLN A 72 14.35 126.76 -6.90
C GLN A 72 15.62 125.91 -6.76
N TYR A 73 15.82 124.94 -7.66
CA TYR A 73 16.99 124.04 -7.67
C TYR A 73 18.34 124.78 -7.76
N VAL A 74 18.38 125.94 -8.41
CA VAL A 74 19.58 126.76 -8.62
C VAL A 74 19.36 128.23 -8.26
N ALA A 75 20.44 128.92 -7.86
CA ALA A 75 20.44 130.33 -7.49
C ALA A 75 21.57 131.09 -8.20
N LEU A 76 21.33 132.37 -8.51
CA LEU A 76 22.30 133.25 -9.17
C LEU A 76 23.07 134.07 -8.14
N ASN A 77 24.39 133.87 -8.08
CA ASN A 77 25.28 134.72 -7.28
C ASN A 77 25.62 135.99 -8.08
N GLN A 78 24.77 137.01 -7.95
CA GLN A 78 24.90 138.31 -8.64
C GLN A 78 26.30 138.95 -8.51
N ASN A 79 26.97 138.79 -7.36
CA ASN A 79 28.29 139.37 -7.09
C ASN A 79 29.44 138.66 -7.82
N LYS A 80 29.24 137.41 -8.27
CA LYS A 80 30.24 136.59 -8.96
C LYS A 80 29.86 136.25 -10.40
N GLY A 81 28.60 136.44 -10.80
CA GLY A 81 28.12 136.03 -12.11
C GLY A 81 27.92 134.52 -12.27
N HIS A 82 27.89 133.77 -11.17
CA HIS A 82 27.83 132.32 -11.19
C HIS A 82 26.42 131.81 -10.85
N ILE A 83 25.91 130.82 -11.58
CA ILE A 83 24.83 129.97 -11.08
C ILE A 83 25.43 128.94 -10.12
N VAL A 84 24.78 128.74 -8.98
CA VAL A 84 25.12 127.74 -7.97
C VAL A 84 23.92 126.88 -7.61
N VAL A 85 24.16 125.63 -7.21
CA VAL A 85 23.11 124.72 -6.73
C VAL A 85 22.50 125.26 -5.44
N ASN A 86 21.18 125.39 -5.37
CA ASN A 86 20.45 125.85 -4.18
C ASN A 86 19.77 124.70 -3.45
N GLU A 87 19.23 123.71 -4.14
CA GLU A 87 18.65 122.51 -3.53
C GLU A 87 19.22 121.25 -4.19
N ARG A 88 19.14 120.12 -3.49
CA ARG A 88 19.62 118.83 -4.00
C ARG A 88 18.74 118.43 -5.19
N ILE A 89 19.35 118.23 -6.35
CA ILE A 89 18.66 117.84 -7.58
C ILE A 89 18.67 116.32 -7.65
N ASP A 90 17.47 115.75 -7.66
CA ASP A 90 17.15 114.32 -7.73
C ASP A 90 16.45 114.11 -9.08
N ARG A 91 17.12 113.41 -10.01
CA ARG A 91 16.70 113.28 -11.41
C ARG A 91 15.58 112.27 -11.55
N GLU A 92 15.55 111.23 -10.72
CA GLU A 92 14.51 110.20 -10.68
C GLU A 92 13.17 110.83 -10.29
N LYS A 93 13.17 111.79 -9.38
CA LYS A 93 11.98 112.55 -9.00
C LYS A 93 11.58 113.61 -10.02
N LEU A 94 12.54 114.28 -10.67
CA LEU A 94 12.27 115.33 -11.66
C LEU A 94 11.79 114.74 -13.01
N CYS A 95 12.40 113.66 -13.45
CA CYS A 95 12.26 113.12 -14.81
C CYS A 95 11.87 111.63 -14.86
N ALA A 96 11.94 110.90 -13.74
CA ALA A 96 11.80 109.43 -13.70
C ALA A 96 12.67 108.77 -14.78
N LYS A 97 12.08 108.08 -15.76
CA LYS A 97 12.82 107.44 -16.87
C LYS A 97 12.96 108.29 -18.14
N LYS A 98 12.57 109.57 -18.10
CA LYS A 98 12.69 110.50 -19.23
C LYS A 98 14.15 110.94 -19.39
N SER A 99 14.74 110.65 -20.54
CA SER A 99 16.09 111.09 -20.93
C SER A 99 16.06 111.70 -22.35
N PRO A 100 16.75 112.83 -22.62
CA PRO A 100 17.53 113.62 -21.67
C PRO A 100 16.66 114.33 -20.63
N CYS A 101 17.18 114.47 -19.41
CA CYS A 101 16.54 115.21 -18.32
C CYS A 101 17.07 116.64 -18.30
N SER A 102 16.19 117.64 -18.44
CA SER A 102 16.59 119.05 -18.38
C SER A 102 15.42 119.93 -17.94
N PHE A 103 15.74 121.00 -17.23
CA PHE A 103 14.83 122.11 -16.96
C PHE A 103 15.40 123.41 -17.54
N SER A 104 14.52 124.34 -17.89
CA SER A 104 14.93 125.66 -18.40
C SER A 104 14.52 126.75 -17.43
N LEU A 105 15.25 127.86 -17.50
CA LEU A 105 15.05 129.04 -16.68
C LEU A 105 15.44 130.30 -17.48
N GLU A 106 14.97 131.47 -17.05
CA GLU A 106 15.45 132.74 -17.57
C GLU A 106 16.24 133.53 -16.52
N ILE A 107 17.29 134.21 -16.96
CA ILE A 107 17.84 135.36 -16.24
C ILE A 107 17.17 136.62 -16.80
N VAL A 108 16.53 137.37 -15.91
CA VAL A 108 15.94 138.68 -16.18
C VAL A 108 16.86 139.76 -15.63
N LEU A 109 17.29 140.70 -16.49
CA LEU A 109 17.89 141.96 -16.09
C LEU A 109 16.90 143.09 -16.37
N GLU A 110 16.94 144.14 -15.54
CA GLU A 110 16.10 145.33 -15.64
C GLU A 110 16.96 146.55 -16.03
N ASP A 111 16.33 147.58 -16.59
CA ASP A 111 16.90 148.90 -16.94
C ASP A 111 18.25 148.87 -17.71
N PRO A 112 18.28 148.51 -19.02
CA PRO A 112 17.16 148.07 -19.87
C PRO A 112 16.76 146.61 -19.59
N LEU A 113 15.54 146.23 -19.99
CA LEU A 113 15.05 144.87 -19.82
C LEU A 113 15.73 143.91 -20.80
N GLU A 114 16.47 142.92 -20.29
CA GLU A 114 17.14 141.88 -21.08
C GLU A 114 16.81 140.50 -20.50
N LEU A 115 16.60 139.52 -21.39
CA LEU A 115 16.14 138.16 -21.05
C LEU A 115 17.09 137.14 -21.68
N PHE A 116 17.64 136.24 -20.86
CA PHE A 116 18.53 135.18 -21.31
C PHE A 116 18.02 133.81 -20.86
N SER A 117 17.68 132.95 -21.82
CA SER A 117 17.23 131.58 -21.52
C SER A 117 18.42 130.65 -21.33
N ILE A 118 18.37 129.85 -20.26
CA ILE A 118 19.38 128.87 -19.90
C ILE A 118 18.69 127.53 -19.69
N THR A 119 19.17 126.49 -20.35
CA THR A 119 18.73 125.12 -20.11
C THR A 119 19.80 124.40 -19.30
N ILE A 120 19.42 123.78 -18.19
CA ILE A 120 20.29 122.94 -17.37
C ILE A 120 19.92 121.48 -17.63
N GLU A 121 20.85 120.74 -18.20
CA GLU A 121 20.76 119.30 -18.44
C GLU A 121 21.36 118.56 -17.24
N ILE A 122 20.61 117.60 -16.70
CA ILE A 122 20.97 116.81 -15.53
C ILE A 122 21.50 115.45 -16.00
N GLN A 123 22.76 115.20 -15.70
CA GLN A 123 23.42 113.91 -15.90
C GLN A 123 23.06 112.97 -14.77
N ASP A 124 22.61 111.78 -15.17
CA ASP A 124 22.30 110.63 -14.34
C ASP A 124 23.55 110.10 -13.61
N VAL A 125 23.41 109.80 -12.32
CA VAL A 125 24.47 109.25 -11.45
C VAL A 125 24.01 107.90 -10.90
N ASN A 126 24.89 106.89 -10.87
CA ASN A 126 24.56 105.54 -10.37
C ASN A 126 24.37 105.50 -8.84
N ASP A 127 23.25 106.05 -8.36
CA ASP A 127 22.96 106.27 -6.95
C ASP A 127 21.78 105.42 -6.44
N HIS A 128 21.01 104.80 -7.35
CA HIS A 128 20.15 103.65 -7.07
C HIS A 128 20.83 102.34 -7.49
N ALA A 129 20.17 101.21 -7.26
CA ALA A 129 20.70 99.89 -7.58
C ALA A 129 19.54 98.97 -7.98
N PRO A 130 19.77 97.98 -8.87
CA PRO A 130 18.72 97.05 -9.29
C PRO A 130 18.03 96.39 -8.10
N ALA A 131 16.71 96.53 -7.99
CA ALA A 131 15.91 95.98 -6.89
C ALA A 131 14.81 95.04 -7.41
N PHE A 132 14.71 93.85 -6.82
CA PHE A 132 13.61 92.93 -7.11
C PHE A 132 12.35 93.30 -6.29
N PRO A 133 11.14 93.16 -6.86
CA PRO A 133 9.89 93.51 -6.17
C PRO A 133 9.56 92.58 -4.98
N LYS A 134 10.14 91.38 -4.98
CA LYS A 134 10.01 90.37 -3.91
C LYS A 134 11.40 89.99 -3.40
N LYS A 135 11.48 89.59 -2.12
CA LYS A 135 12.71 89.04 -1.52
C LYS A 135 13.00 87.59 -1.93
N GLU A 136 11.97 86.89 -2.40
CA GLU A 136 12.01 85.49 -2.79
C GLU A 136 11.00 85.23 -3.91
N ILE A 137 11.34 84.31 -4.82
CA ILE A 137 10.51 83.84 -5.92
C ILE A 137 10.30 82.34 -5.70
N ASN A 138 9.07 81.95 -5.38
CA ASN A 138 8.71 80.54 -5.22
C ASN A 138 8.20 79.99 -6.55
N LEU A 139 8.74 78.85 -6.97
CA LEU A 139 8.32 78.13 -8.18
C LEU A 139 8.03 76.67 -7.83
N GLU A 140 6.85 76.21 -8.20
CA GLU A 140 6.47 74.79 -8.14
C GLU A 140 6.68 74.19 -9.53
N ILE A 141 7.56 73.19 -9.64
CA ILE A 141 7.95 72.58 -10.93
C ILE A 141 7.83 71.06 -10.80
N SER A 142 7.02 70.41 -11.63
CA SER A 142 6.96 68.94 -11.62
C SER A 142 8.24 68.32 -12.18
N GLU A 143 8.69 67.21 -11.62
CA GLU A 143 9.87 66.51 -12.17
C GLU A 143 9.68 65.96 -13.58
N SER A 144 8.44 65.63 -13.93
CA SER A 144 8.02 65.29 -15.30
C SER A 144 8.16 66.44 -16.31
N THR A 145 8.57 67.65 -15.87
CA THR A 145 8.74 68.81 -16.76
C THR A 145 9.87 68.56 -17.76
N PRO A 146 9.64 68.64 -19.08
CA PRO A 146 10.66 68.34 -20.07
C PRO A 146 11.79 69.38 -20.06
N THR A 147 13.02 68.90 -20.26
CA THR A 147 14.20 69.75 -20.45
C THR A 147 13.99 70.72 -21.62
N GLY A 148 14.38 71.98 -21.45
CA GLY A 148 14.10 73.07 -22.37
C GLY A 148 12.84 73.87 -22.02
N THR A 149 12.08 73.48 -20.99
CA THR A 149 10.98 74.32 -20.45
C THR A 149 11.52 75.62 -19.86
N VAL A 150 10.75 76.70 -20.03
CA VAL A 150 11.15 78.07 -19.69
C VAL A 150 10.21 78.67 -18.66
N PHE A 151 10.78 79.22 -17.58
CA PHE A 151 10.09 79.92 -16.50
C PHE A 151 10.45 81.40 -16.55
N LEU A 152 9.44 82.25 -16.71
CA LEU A 152 9.62 83.70 -16.69
C LEU A 152 9.88 84.17 -15.24
N LEU A 153 10.93 84.96 -15.03
CA LEU A 153 11.26 85.51 -13.72
C LEU A 153 10.82 86.98 -13.59
N ASP A 154 10.41 87.35 -12.37
CA ASP A 154 10.16 88.75 -12.02
C ASP A 154 11.43 89.59 -12.26
N SER A 155 11.32 90.63 -13.08
CA SER A 155 12.45 91.48 -13.44
C SER A 155 12.82 92.44 -12.30
N ALA A 156 14.12 92.71 -12.14
CA ALA A 156 14.58 93.78 -11.28
C ALA A 156 14.23 95.14 -11.88
N ALA A 157 13.84 96.08 -11.02
CA ALA A 157 13.61 97.47 -11.39
C ALA A 157 14.82 98.31 -10.97
N ASP A 158 15.27 99.18 -11.87
CA ASP A 158 16.31 100.16 -11.62
C ASP A 158 15.76 101.55 -11.97
N PRO A 159 15.79 102.56 -11.08
CA PRO A 159 15.34 103.92 -11.38
C PRO A 159 16.21 104.65 -12.43
N ASP A 160 17.52 104.39 -12.39
CA ASP A 160 18.55 105.08 -13.15
C ASP A 160 18.42 104.80 -14.65
N VAL A 161 19.03 105.64 -15.51
CA VAL A 161 18.88 105.57 -16.97
C VAL A 161 20.20 105.35 -17.74
N GLY A 162 20.10 104.82 -18.96
CA GLY A 162 21.26 104.59 -19.81
C GLY A 162 22.16 103.48 -19.26
N VAL A 163 23.46 103.77 -19.07
CA VAL A 163 24.44 102.78 -18.61
C VAL A 163 24.27 102.41 -17.13
N ASN A 164 23.80 103.34 -16.31
CA ASN A 164 23.55 103.11 -14.88
C ASN A 164 22.27 102.28 -14.65
N SER A 165 21.38 102.18 -15.64
CA SER A 165 20.26 101.24 -15.56
C SER A 165 20.74 99.78 -15.69
N LEU A 166 20.06 98.85 -15.01
CA LEU A 166 20.15 97.39 -15.17
C LEU A 166 20.73 96.90 -16.51
N GLN A 167 21.95 96.34 -16.48
CA GLN A 167 22.64 95.83 -17.67
C GLN A 167 22.66 94.32 -17.81
N SER A 168 22.62 93.55 -16.73
CA SER A 168 22.68 92.09 -16.84
C SER A 168 22.01 91.37 -15.69
N TYR A 169 21.64 90.11 -15.94
CA TYR A 169 21.30 89.15 -14.91
C TYR A 169 22.30 88.01 -14.93
N SER A 170 22.61 87.48 -13.74
CA SER A 170 23.38 86.25 -13.58
C SER A 170 22.70 85.35 -12.56
N LEU A 171 22.67 84.05 -12.85
CA LEU A 171 22.17 83.02 -11.94
C LEU A 171 23.39 82.29 -11.36
N LYS A 172 23.38 82.02 -10.06
CA LYS A 172 24.43 81.21 -9.43
C LYS A 172 24.48 79.82 -10.09
N ALA A 173 25.70 79.36 -10.40
CA ALA A 173 25.94 78.06 -11.00
C ALA A 173 25.28 76.93 -10.20
N ASN A 174 24.60 76.04 -10.92
CA ASN A 174 23.81 74.91 -10.43
C ASN A 174 23.63 73.89 -11.58
N ASP A 175 23.18 72.67 -11.28
CA ASP A 175 23.22 71.54 -12.23
C ASP A 175 21.97 71.39 -13.12
N HIS A 176 20.87 72.09 -12.80
CA HIS A 176 19.56 71.87 -13.43
C HIS A 176 19.03 73.09 -14.21
N PHE A 177 19.43 74.32 -13.88
CA PHE A 177 18.82 75.54 -14.39
C PHE A 177 19.84 76.53 -14.98
N VAL A 178 19.56 77.00 -16.20
CA VAL A 178 20.36 78.01 -16.92
C VAL A 178 19.54 79.27 -17.13
N LEU A 179 20.19 80.43 -17.00
CA LEU A 179 19.57 81.71 -17.26
C LEU A 179 19.68 82.12 -18.74
N LYS A 180 18.58 82.58 -19.33
CA LYS A 180 18.55 83.26 -20.62
C LYS A 180 18.11 84.71 -20.39
N GLN A 181 18.98 85.66 -20.76
CA GLN A 181 18.66 87.08 -20.70
C GLN A 181 18.13 87.57 -22.05
N HIS A 182 17.09 88.39 -22.01
CA HIS A 182 16.42 88.94 -23.17
C HIS A 182 16.28 90.46 -23.02
N THR A 183 16.43 91.20 -24.14
CA THR A 183 16.24 92.65 -24.19
C THR A 183 14.98 92.95 -24.99
N ARG A 184 14.06 93.74 -24.42
CA ARG A 184 12.83 94.18 -25.07
C ARG A 184 13.11 95.34 -26.03
N GLY A 185 12.14 95.64 -26.89
CA GLY A 185 12.25 96.73 -27.88
C GLY A 185 12.36 98.14 -27.29
N ASP A 186 12.09 98.31 -25.99
CA ASP A 186 12.27 99.54 -25.21
C ASP A 186 13.64 99.62 -24.51
N GLY A 187 14.52 98.62 -24.71
CA GLY A 187 15.83 98.51 -24.05
C GLY A 187 15.80 97.85 -22.68
N SER A 188 14.62 97.59 -22.09
CA SER A 188 14.52 96.92 -20.79
C SER A 188 14.93 95.44 -20.88
N LYS A 189 15.61 94.95 -19.83
CA LYS A 189 16.12 93.58 -19.78
C LYS A 189 15.31 92.74 -18.81
N TYR A 190 14.98 91.53 -19.23
CA TYR A 190 14.32 90.52 -18.40
C TYR A 190 15.06 89.18 -18.52
N ALA A 191 14.84 88.31 -17.55
CA ALA A 191 15.47 87.00 -17.50
C ALA A 191 14.43 85.89 -17.47
N GLU A 192 14.77 84.80 -18.15
CA GLU A 192 14.02 83.55 -18.19
C GLU A 192 14.94 82.44 -17.66
N MET A 193 14.42 81.58 -16.80
CA MET A 193 15.13 80.39 -16.31
C MET A 193 14.71 79.19 -17.17
N MET A 194 15.67 78.50 -17.78
CA MET A 194 15.42 77.30 -18.56
C MET A 194 15.90 76.07 -17.80
N LEU A 195 15.07 75.04 -17.72
CA LEU A 195 15.46 73.72 -17.22
C LEU A 195 16.41 73.05 -18.23
N GLN A 196 17.66 72.80 -17.84
CA GLN A 196 18.68 72.15 -18.66
C GLN A 196 18.69 70.63 -18.46
N SER A 197 18.61 70.19 -17.20
CA SER A 197 18.65 68.78 -16.79
C SER A 197 17.32 68.42 -16.16
N SER A 198 16.86 67.17 -16.27
CA SER A 198 15.64 66.72 -15.58
C SER A 198 15.76 66.92 -14.06
N LEU A 199 14.62 67.11 -13.40
CA LEU A 199 14.53 67.05 -11.94
C LEU A 199 14.18 65.61 -11.53
N ASP A 200 14.37 65.30 -10.25
CA ASP A 200 14.22 63.99 -9.62
C ASP A 200 14.00 64.29 -8.13
N ARG A 201 12.76 64.18 -7.67
CA ARG A 201 12.29 64.61 -6.35
C ARG A 201 12.73 63.64 -5.27
N GLU A 202 12.73 62.34 -5.57
CA GLU A 202 13.19 61.25 -4.70
C GLU A 202 14.67 61.45 -4.31
N LYS A 203 15.45 62.04 -5.22
CA LYS A 203 16.83 62.47 -4.96
C LYS A 203 16.92 63.85 -4.33
N GLN A 204 16.17 64.85 -4.81
CA GLN A 204 16.16 66.21 -4.26
C GLN A 204 14.84 66.95 -4.51
N SER A 205 14.01 67.04 -3.48
CA SER A 205 12.68 67.68 -3.53
C SER A 205 12.68 69.22 -3.53
N GLU A 206 13.80 69.88 -3.19
CA GLU A 206 13.90 71.34 -3.10
C GLU A 206 15.24 71.86 -3.63
N HIS A 207 15.21 72.93 -4.43
CA HIS A 207 16.40 73.66 -4.86
C HIS A 207 16.31 75.14 -4.45
N THR A 208 17.42 75.72 -3.97
CA THR A 208 17.53 77.15 -3.66
C THR A 208 18.59 77.80 -4.53
N LEU A 209 18.17 78.66 -5.45
CA LEU A 209 19.02 79.40 -6.38
C LEU A 209 19.12 80.87 -5.98
N ILE A 210 20.13 81.56 -6.51
CA ILE A 210 20.32 83.00 -6.30
C ILE A 210 20.45 83.67 -7.66
N LEU A 211 19.53 84.59 -7.93
CA LEU A 211 19.55 85.46 -9.11
C LEU A 211 20.07 86.83 -8.71
N THR A 212 21.05 87.33 -9.47
CA THR A 212 21.68 88.63 -9.27
C THR A 212 21.42 89.52 -10.48
N ALA A 213 20.88 90.70 -10.25
CA ALA A 213 20.74 91.78 -11.24
C ALA A 213 21.86 92.81 -11.02
N VAL A 214 22.52 93.26 -12.09
CA VAL A 214 23.68 94.16 -12.02
C VAL A 214 23.49 95.31 -13.01
N ASP A 215 23.77 96.54 -12.55
CA ASP A 215 23.83 97.73 -13.39
C ASP A 215 25.09 97.78 -14.28
N GLY A 216 25.33 98.90 -14.95
CA GLY A 216 26.54 99.17 -15.72
C GLY A 216 27.30 100.42 -15.27
N GLY A 217 26.99 100.96 -14.08
CA GLY A 217 27.60 102.18 -13.58
C GLY A 217 29.00 101.97 -12.98
N GLU A 218 29.68 103.07 -12.65
CA GLU A 218 30.94 103.05 -11.89
C GLU A 218 30.79 103.87 -10.59
N PRO A 219 30.78 103.25 -9.40
CA PRO A 219 30.90 101.81 -9.12
C PRO A 219 29.64 101.02 -9.52
N GLN A 220 29.85 99.75 -9.91
CA GLN A 220 28.74 98.83 -10.18
C GLN A 220 27.99 98.46 -8.90
N ARG A 221 26.68 98.34 -8.99
CA ARG A 221 25.80 97.92 -7.89
C ARG A 221 24.88 96.80 -8.37
N SER A 222 24.33 96.06 -7.40
CA SER A 222 23.62 94.81 -7.68
C SER A 222 22.56 94.49 -6.65
N GLY A 223 21.43 93.96 -7.10
CA GLY A 223 20.42 93.33 -6.26
C GLY A 223 20.42 91.82 -6.40
N THR A 224 20.05 91.11 -5.34
CA THR A 224 19.91 89.65 -5.34
C THR A 224 18.53 89.22 -4.85
N VAL A 225 17.96 88.20 -5.48
CA VAL A 225 16.73 87.52 -5.02
C VAL A 225 16.98 86.02 -4.92
N ARG A 226 16.36 85.37 -3.93
CA ARG A 226 16.36 83.90 -3.83
C ARG A 226 15.25 83.34 -4.71
N ILE A 227 15.54 82.26 -5.42
CA ILE A 227 14.52 81.46 -6.09
C ILE A 227 14.45 80.14 -5.34
N HIS A 228 13.30 79.86 -4.73
CA HIS A 228 13.03 78.59 -4.07
C HIS A 228 12.17 77.75 -5.03
N VAL A 229 12.70 76.60 -5.43
CA VAL A 229 12.03 75.66 -6.32
C VAL A 229 11.61 74.45 -5.49
N SER A 230 10.30 74.24 -5.35
CA SER A 230 9.74 73.00 -4.85
C SER A 230 9.46 72.07 -6.03
N VAL A 231 9.99 70.85 -5.97
CA VAL A 231 9.77 69.83 -7.00
C VAL A 231 8.46 69.12 -6.71
N LEU A 232 7.51 69.18 -7.65
CA LEU A 232 6.23 68.50 -7.52
C LEU A 232 6.32 67.05 -8.02
N ASP A 233 5.88 66.15 -7.15
CA ASP A 233 5.77 64.71 -7.36
C ASP A 233 5.01 64.35 -8.66
N ALA A 234 5.62 63.50 -9.48
CA ALA A 234 5.00 62.83 -10.60
C ALA A 234 5.01 61.31 -10.37
N ASN A 235 4.05 60.59 -10.94
CA ASN A 235 3.98 59.14 -10.78
C ASN A 235 4.91 58.42 -11.78
N ASP A 236 6.23 58.51 -11.57
CA ASP A 236 7.24 57.95 -12.46
C ASP A 236 7.98 56.73 -11.88
N ASN A 237 7.84 56.46 -10.58
CA ASN A 237 8.18 55.16 -10.02
C ASN A 237 7.03 54.16 -10.19
N ALA A 238 7.33 52.89 -9.91
CA ALA A 238 6.38 51.80 -9.94
C ALA A 238 6.50 51.02 -8.62
N PRO A 239 5.41 50.38 -8.12
CA PRO A 239 5.50 49.60 -6.90
C PRO A 239 6.47 48.42 -7.06
N VAL A 240 7.50 48.33 -6.22
CA VAL A 240 8.48 47.22 -6.24
C VAL A 240 8.29 46.32 -5.03
N PHE A 241 8.00 45.03 -5.25
CA PHE A 241 7.93 44.04 -4.18
C PHE A 241 9.28 43.85 -3.47
N THR A 242 9.25 43.67 -2.15
CA THR A 242 10.46 43.43 -1.34
C THR A 242 11.16 42.11 -1.68
N GLN A 243 10.45 41.17 -2.31
CA GLN A 243 10.98 39.90 -2.81
C GLN A 243 10.39 39.61 -4.21
N SER A 244 11.21 39.07 -5.12
CA SER A 244 10.78 38.59 -6.44
C SER A 244 10.03 37.26 -6.39
N LEU A 245 10.21 36.49 -5.31
CA LEU A 245 9.52 35.25 -5.01
C LEU A 245 9.37 35.12 -3.49
N TYR A 246 8.12 35.06 -3.02
CA TYR A 246 7.77 34.66 -1.66
C TYR A 246 7.51 33.16 -1.64
N LYS A 247 8.06 32.45 -0.65
CA LYS A 247 7.82 31.02 -0.46
C LYS A 247 7.43 30.74 0.99
N VAL A 248 6.34 30.00 1.19
CA VAL A 248 5.84 29.61 2.52
C VAL A 248 5.39 28.16 2.52
N SER A 249 5.48 27.50 3.67
CA SER A 249 4.94 26.16 3.90
C SER A 249 3.81 26.23 4.93
N VAL A 250 2.70 25.54 4.67
CA VAL A 250 1.46 25.59 5.46
C VAL A 250 0.91 24.17 5.61
N LEU A 251 0.46 23.79 6.81
CA LEU A 251 -0.24 22.52 7.01
C LEU A 251 -1.60 22.56 6.29
N GLU A 252 -2.00 21.49 5.62
CA GLU A 252 -3.29 21.46 4.93
C GLU A 252 -4.50 21.58 5.86
N ASN A 253 -4.42 21.02 7.07
CA ASN A 253 -5.48 21.07 8.07
C ASN A 253 -5.64 22.44 8.77
N VAL A 254 -4.99 23.50 8.26
CA VAL A 254 -5.06 24.83 8.84
C VAL A 254 -6.47 25.42 8.74
N SER A 255 -6.91 26.11 9.78
CA SER A 255 -8.25 26.67 9.81
C SER A 255 -8.43 27.85 8.85
N ARG A 256 -9.58 27.89 8.18
CA ARG A 256 -10.01 29.03 7.34
C ARG A 256 -9.95 30.33 8.14
N GLY A 257 -9.51 31.41 7.49
CA GLY A 257 -9.26 32.73 8.07
C GLY A 257 -7.81 32.94 8.53
N THR A 258 -6.98 31.89 8.59
CA THR A 258 -5.56 32.00 8.95
C THR A 258 -4.78 32.81 7.91
N VAL A 259 -3.93 33.73 8.36
CA VAL A 259 -2.96 34.46 7.53
C VAL A 259 -1.80 33.52 7.20
N VAL A 260 -1.64 33.15 5.94
CA VAL A 260 -0.59 32.23 5.48
C VAL A 260 0.68 32.95 5.07
N ALA A 261 0.57 34.17 4.53
CA ALA A 261 1.71 34.98 4.11
C ALA A 261 1.40 36.47 4.25
N ARG A 262 2.45 37.30 4.26
CA ARG A 262 2.34 38.75 4.13
C ARG A 262 3.34 39.25 3.10
N VAL A 263 2.83 39.82 2.02
CA VAL A 263 3.64 40.41 0.95
C VAL A 263 3.72 41.93 1.15
N SER A 264 4.74 42.56 0.58
CA SER A 264 4.90 44.01 0.66
C SER A 264 5.61 44.51 -0.58
N ALA A 265 5.11 45.60 -1.13
CA ALA A 265 5.75 46.39 -2.15
C ALA A 265 5.90 47.83 -1.66
N VAL A 266 6.96 48.48 -2.14
CA VAL A 266 7.31 49.86 -1.83
C VAL A 266 7.29 50.63 -3.14
N ASP A 267 6.59 51.74 -3.12
CA ASP A 267 6.67 52.77 -4.14
C ASP A 267 7.42 53.97 -3.53
N LEU A 268 8.14 54.73 -4.35
CA LEU A 268 8.99 55.84 -3.89
C LEU A 268 8.28 57.20 -3.99
N ASP A 269 7.20 57.27 -4.78
CA ASP A 269 6.43 58.50 -5.01
C ASP A 269 5.69 58.97 -3.73
N GLN A 270 5.33 60.25 -3.69
CA GLN A 270 4.76 60.89 -2.50
C GLN A 270 3.25 60.77 -2.38
N GLY A 271 2.79 60.44 -1.17
CA GLY A 271 1.40 60.64 -0.76
C GLY A 271 0.44 59.69 -1.45
N TYR A 272 -0.31 60.17 -2.44
CA TYR A 272 -1.28 59.32 -3.16
C TYR A 272 -0.59 58.46 -4.22
N ASN A 273 0.41 58.99 -4.92
CA ASN A 273 1.10 58.26 -6.00
C ASN A 273 1.75 56.98 -5.43
N GLY A 274 2.51 57.09 -4.34
CA GLY A 274 3.11 55.94 -3.65
C GLY A 274 2.15 55.03 -2.86
N ASN A 275 0.83 55.16 -3.01
CA ASN A 275 -0.14 54.32 -2.28
C ASN A 275 -0.43 53.00 -3.00
N VAL A 276 0.29 51.95 -2.58
CA VAL A 276 0.23 50.63 -3.21
C VAL A 276 -0.99 49.81 -2.79
N THR A 277 -1.63 49.18 -3.77
CA THR A 277 -2.70 48.17 -3.58
C THR A 277 -2.33 46.82 -4.16
N TYR A 278 -2.76 45.73 -3.51
CA TYR A 278 -2.34 44.36 -3.83
C TYR A 278 -3.46 43.51 -4.45
N PHE A 279 -3.12 42.72 -5.46
CA PHE A 279 -4.04 41.84 -6.19
C PHE A 279 -3.37 40.52 -6.59
N PHE A 280 -4.17 39.49 -6.83
CA PHE A 280 -3.74 38.29 -7.54
C PHE A 280 -4.02 38.44 -9.03
N THR A 281 -3.08 37.97 -9.85
CA THR A 281 -3.22 37.91 -11.31
C THR A 281 -3.07 36.47 -11.79
N HIS A 282 -3.85 36.10 -12.80
CA HIS A 282 -3.87 34.76 -13.39
C HIS A 282 -4.05 33.62 -12.36
N LEU A 283 -5.30 33.46 -11.90
CA LEU A 283 -5.76 32.18 -11.35
C LEU A 283 -6.15 31.29 -12.54
N GLU A 284 -5.67 30.05 -12.59
CA GLU A 284 -6.01 29.12 -13.68
C GLU A 284 -7.53 28.88 -13.73
N GLU A 285 -8.12 28.87 -14.93
CA GLU A 285 -9.59 28.90 -15.17
C GLU A 285 -10.38 27.71 -14.60
N HIS A 286 -9.73 26.74 -13.96
CA HIS A 286 -10.35 25.49 -13.49
C HIS A 286 -10.20 25.22 -11.99
N SER A 287 -9.59 26.13 -11.22
CA SER A 287 -9.50 26.00 -9.76
C SER A 287 -9.82 27.33 -9.07
N SER A 288 -10.89 27.34 -8.26
CA SER A 288 -11.16 28.45 -7.35
C SER A 288 -10.02 28.55 -6.34
N CYS A 289 -9.12 29.53 -6.51
CA CYS A 289 -8.00 29.75 -5.59
C CYS A 289 -8.53 29.86 -4.14
N PRO A 290 -8.07 29.01 -3.21
CA PRO A 290 -8.58 29.00 -1.84
C PRO A 290 -8.00 30.14 -1.00
N PHE A 291 -7.23 31.05 -1.58
CA PHE A 291 -6.60 32.19 -0.90
C PHE A 291 -7.18 33.53 -1.36
N GLU A 292 -7.23 34.49 -0.45
CA GLU A 292 -7.58 35.89 -0.68
C GLU A 292 -6.46 36.80 -0.17
N ILE A 293 -6.15 37.88 -0.90
CA ILE A 293 -5.21 38.92 -0.46
C ILE A 293 -5.93 40.19 -0.03
N ASN A 294 -5.59 40.71 1.14
CA ASN A 294 -6.04 42.03 1.56
C ASN A 294 -5.32 43.11 0.73
N SER A 295 -6.09 43.86 -0.04
CA SER A 295 -5.58 44.85 -1.00
C SER A 295 -4.82 46.01 -0.38
N TYR A 296 -4.87 46.23 0.93
CA TYR A 296 -4.17 47.33 1.62
C TYR A 296 -3.02 46.84 2.52
N THR A 297 -3.16 45.68 3.18
CA THR A 297 -2.17 45.19 4.16
C THR A 297 -1.15 44.20 3.59
N GLY A 298 -1.43 43.63 2.41
CA GLY A 298 -0.66 42.56 1.79
C GLY A 298 -0.77 41.21 2.51
N GLU A 299 -1.70 41.06 3.46
CA GLU A 299 -1.98 39.79 4.14
C GLU A 299 -2.72 38.83 3.20
N VAL A 300 -2.17 37.64 3.00
CA VAL A 300 -2.83 36.53 2.30
C VAL A 300 -3.47 35.60 3.32
N LYS A 301 -4.77 35.32 3.17
CA LYS A 301 -5.58 34.49 4.07
C LYS A 301 -6.17 33.30 3.33
N LEU A 302 -6.29 32.17 4.02
CA LEU A 302 -7.05 31.01 3.54
C LEU A 302 -8.57 31.28 3.68
N THR A 303 -9.33 31.08 2.62
CA THR A 303 -10.79 31.25 2.58
C THR A 303 -11.53 30.01 2.05
N GLY A 304 -10.90 29.25 1.16
CA GLY A 304 -11.35 27.94 0.70
C GLY A 304 -10.82 26.79 1.57
N ASP A 305 -10.99 25.58 1.07
CA ASP A 305 -10.34 24.38 1.60
C ASP A 305 -9.07 24.09 0.80
N ILE A 306 -8.08 23.48 1.46
CA ILE A 306 -6.82 22.99 0.88
C ILE A 306 -6.63 21.54 1.30
N ASP A 307 -5.98 20.77 0.43
CA ASP A 307 -5.90 19.30 0.47
C ASP A 307 -4.63 18.92 -0.31
N TYR A 308 -3.68 18.25 0.35
CA TYR A 308 -2.37 17.91 -0.18
C TYR A 308 -2.47 16.84 -1.28
N GLU A 309 -3.33 15.83 -1.09
CA GLU A 309 -3.61 14.75 -2.03
C GLU A 309 -4.21 15.27 -3.35
N VAL A 310 -4.92 16.41 -3.32
CA VAL A 310 -5.46 17.10 -4.48
C VAL A 310 -4.44 18.07 -5.10
N SER A 311 -3.76 18.88 -4.29
CA SER A 311 -2.86 19.94 -4.78
C SER A 311 -1.77 20.31 -3.76
N PRO A 312 -0.57 19.69 -3.83
CA PRO A 312 0.49 19.87 -2.83
C PRO A 312 1.17 21.24 -2.88
N SER A 313 0.90 22.08 -3.88
CA SER A 313 1.43 23.44 -3.97
C SER A 313 0.57 24.36 -4.83
N TYR A 314 0.50 25.63 -4.45
CA TYR A 314 -0.15 26.69 -5.24
C TYR A 314 0.88 27.75 -5.65
N GLU A 315 0.98 28.02 -6.95
CA GLU A 315 1.75 29.14 -7.50
C GLU A 315 0.79 30.28 -7.87
N ILE A 316 0.97 31.44 -7.24
CA ILE A 316 0.09 32.60 -7.38
C ILE A 316 0.93 33.79 -7.87
N ASN A 317 0.54 34.42 -8.98
CA ASN A 317 1.19 35.65 -9.43
C ASN A 317 0.61 36.85 -8.67
N LEU A 318 1.50 37.60 -8.03
CA LEU A 318 1.18 38.81 -7.27
C LEU A 318 1.30 40.03 -8.17
N GLN A 319 0.36 40.95 -8.05
CA GLN A 319 0.45 42.28 -8.64
C GLN A 319 0.29 43.34 -7.54
N ALA A 320 1.23 44.27 -7.49
CA ALA A 320 1.13 45.51 -6.73
C ALA A 320 0.82 46.62 -7.72
N LYS A 321 -0.10 47.51 -7.38
CA LYS A 321 -0.57 48.58 -8.27
C LYS A 321 -0.69 49.90 -7.51
N ASP A 322 -0.15 50.96 -8.11
CA ASP A 322 -0.42 52.33 -7.69
C ASP A 322 -1.88 52.73 -8.01
N PRO A 323 -2.33 53.95 -7.68
CA PRO A 323 -3.68 54.39 -8.06
C PRO A 323 -3.86 54.70 -9.56
N TRP A 324 -2.78 54.83 -10.33
CA TRP A 324 -2.80 55.38 -11.69
C TRP A 324 -2.81 54.33 -12.80
N GLY A 325 -2.26 53.14 -12.56
CA GLY A 325 -2.13 52.09 -13.57
C GLY A 325 -0.86 51.27 -13.50
N VAL A 326 0.22 51.75 -12.88
CA VAL A 326 1.55 51.14 -12.95
C VAL A 326 1.64 49.96 -12.00
N VAL A 327 2.30 48.89 -12.46
CA VAL A 327 2.24 47.57 -11.83
C VAL A 327 3.62 46.99 -11.52
N GLY A 328 3.81 46.63 -10.26
CA GLY A 328 4.82 45.68 -9.81
C GLY A 328 4.32 44.25 -9.93
N ALA A 329 5.20 43.30 -10.22
CA ALA A 329 4.90 41.88 -10.25
C ALA A 329 5.84 41.08 -9.34
N SER A 330 5.32 40.03 -8.71
CA SER A 330 6.08 39.04 -7.94
C SER A 330 5.35 37.70 -7.95
N LYS A 331 5.91 36.66 -7.32
CA LYS A 331 5.28 35.35 -7.19
C LYS A 331 5.18 34.93 -5.73
N LEU A 332 4.12 34.19 -5.40
CA LEU A 332 3.94 33.50 -4.13
C LEU A 332 3.79 32.00 -4.40
N ILE A 333 4.68 31.20 -3.84
CA ILE A 333 4.54 29.74 -3.81
C ILE A 333 4.17 29.32 -2.40
N ILE A 334 3.01 28.68 -2.27
CA ILE A 334 2.51 28.07 -1.04
C ILE A 334 2.70 26.56 -1.20
N GLU A 335 3.62 25.96 -0.45
CA GLU A 335 3.77 24.50 -0.38
C GLU A 335 2.94 23.95 0.77
N LEU A 336 2.09 22.98 0.48
CA LEU A 336 1.37 22.26 1.53
C LEU A 336 2.29 21.27 2.21
N ALA A 337 2.16 21.17 3.53
CA ALA A 337 2.77 20.14 4.35
C ALA A 337 1.68 19.13 4.73
N ASP A 338 1.84 17.94 4.16
CA ASP A 338 1.11 16.69 4.42
C ASP A 338 0.93 16.40 5.92
N VAL A 339 -0.33 16.16 6.30
CA VAL A 339 -0.78 15.75 7.64
C VAL A 339 -1.42 14.38 7.53
N ASN A 340 -1.09 13.47 8.47
CA ASN A 340 -1.65 12.11 8.50
C ASN A 340 -3.17 12.12 8.76
N ASP A 341 -3.96 12.14 7.69
CA ASP A 341 -5.41 12.36 7.70
C ASP A 341 -6.19 11.29 6.93
N ASN A 342 -5.56 10.61 5.96
CA ASN A 342 -6.09 9.38 5.39
C ASN A 342 -5.67 8.18 6.24
N SER A 343 -6.42 7.09 6.14
CA SER A 343 -6.13 5.84 6.84
C SER A 343 -5.86 4.72 5.84
N PRO A 344 -4.98 3.75 6.15
CA PRO A 344 -4.60 2.71 5.20
C PRO A 344 -5.80 1.92 4.66
N VAL A 345 -5.91 1.74 3.35
CA VAL A 345 -7.03 1.03 2.71
C VAL A 345 -6.63 -0.39 2.28
N ILE A 346 -7.21 -1.40 2.92
CA ILE A 346 -6.93 -2.82 2.65
C ILE A 346 -7.82 -3.38 1.51
N THR A 347 -7.20 -3.69 0.38
CA THR A 347 -7.84 -4.30 -0.79
C THR A 347 -7.32 -5.72 -1.05
N MET A 348 -8.19 -6.62 -1.50
CA MET A 348 -7.82 -7.99 -1.87
C MET A 348 -7.57 -8.03 -3.37
N ALA A 349 -6.30 -8.13 -3.78
CA ALA A 349 -5.94 -8.22 -5.20
C ALA A 349 -6.17 -9.62 -5.78
N SER A 350 -6.02 -10.67 -4.95
CA SER A 350 -6.45 -12.03 -5.28
C SER A 350 -6.81 -12.78 -3.99
N TYR A 351 -7.94 -13.49 -4.00
CA TYR A 351 -8.39 -14.30 -2.87
C TYR A 351 -9.34 -15.42 -3.31
N SER A 352 -9.08 -16.65 -2.90
CA SER A 352 -9.86 -17.85 -3.25
C SER A 352 -11.05 -18.14 -2.32
N GLY A 353 -11.03 -17.64 -1.08
CA GLY A 353 -11.93 -18.08 -0.01
C GLY A 353 -11.58 -19.46 0.59
N LYS A 354 -10.69 -20.23 -0.04
CA LYS A 354 -10.47 -21.66 0.23
C LYS A 354 -9.01 -22.08 0.13
N ILE A 355 -8.59 -22.99 1.00
CA ILE A 355 -7.27 -23.64 0.96
C ILE A 355 -7.39 -25.13 1.32
N SER A 356 -6.60 -25.98 0.67
CA SER A 356 -6.54 -27.41 0.98
C SER A 356 -5.74 -27.67 2.26
N GLU A 357 -6.12 -28.64 3.08
CA GLU A 357 -5.38 -28.92 4.32
C GLU A 357 -3.99 -29.51 4.11
N ASP A 358 -3.82 -30.29 3.04
CA ASP A 358 -2.52 -30.81 2.57
C ASP A 358 -1.58 -29.72 2.00
N SER A 359 -2.01 -28.45 2.00
CA SER A 359 -1.18 -27.32 1.54
C SER A 359 0.06 -27.15 2.40
N ALA A 360 1.23 -27.38 1.80
CA ALA A 360 2.51 -27.21 2.47
C ALA A 360 2.70 -25.78 3.05
N PRO A 361 3.45 -25.61 4.16
CA PRO A 361 3.85 -24.31 4.67
C PRO A 361 4.52 -23.44 3.59
N GLY A 362 4.11 -22.18 3.51
CA GLY A 362 4.53 -21.21 2.49
C GLY A 362 3.58 -21.07 1.30
N THR A 363 2.49 -21.86 1.25
CA THR A 363 1.45 -21.74 0.21
C THR A 363 0.72 -20.41 0.31
N VAL A 364 0.55 -19.70 -0.81
CA VAL A 364 -0.10 -18.38 -0.86
C VAL A 364 -1.62 -18.53 -0.82
N VAL A 365 -2.24 -17.94 0.20
CA VAL A 365 -3.69 -17.90 0.42
C VAL A 365 -4.33 -16.69 -0.29
N ALA A 366 -3.65 -15.53 -0.21
CA ALA A 366 -4.16 -14.27 -0.72
C ALA A 366 -3.03 -13.31 -1.12
N LEU A 367 -3.31 -12.47 -2.12
CA LEU A 367 -2.54 -11.27 -2.43
C LEU A 367 -3.32 -10.04 -1.98
N ILE A 368 -2.69 -9.24 -1.12
CA ILE A 368 -3.29 -8.09 -0.43
C ILE A 368 -2.55 -6.83 -0.89
N SER A 369 -3.30 -5.79 -1.21
CA SER A 369 -2.78 -4.45 -1.56
C SER A 369 -3.26 -3.47 -0.50
N VAL A 370 -2.33 -2.81 0.17
CA VAL A 370 -2.62 -1.80 1.21
C VAL A 370 -2.15 -0.46 0.67
N GLN A 371 -3.08 0.45 0.44
CA GLN A 371 -2.76 1.78 -0.10
C GLN A 371 -3.15 2.84 0.90
N ASP A 372 -2.22 3.73 1.20
CA ASP A 372 -2.54 5.02 1.78
C ASP A 372 -2.43 6.10 0.71
N LYS A 373 -3.08 7.24 0.92
CA LYS A 373 -2.98 8.39 0.03
C LYS A 373 -1.90 9.37 0.45
N ASP A 374 -1.70 9.49 1.76
CA ASP A 374 -0.74 10.41 2.35
C ASP A 374 0.68 10.09 1.85
N SER A 375 1.62 11.01 2.03
CA SER A 375 2.98 10.90 1.51
C SER A 375 4.03 10.64 2.59
N GLY A 376 5.28 10.41 2.17
CA GLY A 376 6.40 10.20 3.07
C GLY A 376 6.20 9.03 4.05
N LYS A 377 6.09 9.36 5.35
CA LYS A 377 5.85 8.41 6.44
C LYS A 377 4.36 8.19 6.72
N ASN A 378 3.56 9.23 6.53
CA ASN A 378 2.12 9.16 6.67
C ASN A 378 1.58 8.11 5.67
N GLY A 379 2.10 8.14 4.44
CA GLY A 379 1.84 7.12 3.43
C GLY A 379 2.49 5.73 3.61
N GLN A 380 3.27 5.50 4.66
CA GLN A 380 4.06 4.27 4.80
C GLN A 380 3.40 3.27 5.74
N VAL A 381 2.88 2.19 5.16
CA VAL A 381 1.99 1.24 5.86
C VAL A 381 2.68 -0.07 6.23
N HIS A 382 2.29 -0.64 7.37
CA HIS A 382 2.62 -1.99 7.82
C HIS A 382 1.34 -2.81 7.97
N LEU A 383 1.38 -4.08 7.53
CA LEU A 383 0.25 -5.01 7.64
C LEU A 383 0.58 -6.13 8.63
N ASN A 384 -0.26 -6.31 9.64
CA ASN A 384 -0.14 -7.36 10.65
C ASN A 384 -1.40 -8.24 10.75
N ILE A 385 -1.26 -9.39 11.39
CA ILE A 385 -2.32 -10.35 11.74
C ILE A 385 -2.13 -10.87 13.17
N ASP A 386 -3.11 -11.58 13.72
CA ASP A 386 -3.01 -12.24 15.03
C ASP A 386 -1.94 -13.35 15.00
N GLU A 387 -0.98 -13.28 15.94
CA GLU A 387 0.14 -14.23 16.09
C GLU A 387 -0.32 -15.66 16.44
N ASN A 388 -1.57 -15.85 16.90
CA ASN A 388 -2.12 -17.16 17.28
C ASN A 388 -2.68 -17.97 16.10
N LEU A 389 -2.42 -17.55 14.85
CA LEU A 389 -2.93 -18.17 13.63
C LEU A 389 -1.82 -18.92 12.88
N PRO A 390 -2.11 -20.04 12.17
CA PRO A 390 -1.12 -20.82 11.41
C PRO A 390 -0.73 -20.15 10.07
N PHE A 391 -0.83 -18.82 9.98
CA PHE A 391 -0.60 -18.02 8.78
C PHE A 391 0.35 -16.87 9.08
N LYS A 392 0.99 -16.35 8.03
CA LYS A 392 1.95 -15.26 8.10
C LYS A 392 1.79 -14.28 6.96
N ILE A 393 2.07 -13.02 7.23
CA ILE A 393 2.23 -11.99 6.21
C ILE A 393 3.69 -11.95 5.74
N LYS A 394 3.91 -12.00 4.43
CA LYS A 394 5.19 -11.71 3.78
C LYS A 394 5.05 -10.46 2.90
N SER A 395 5.84 -9.43 3.17
CA SER A 395 5.98 -8.30 2.25
C SER A 395 6.70 -8.78 0.99
N SER A 396 6.16 -8.44 -0.19
CA SER A 396 6.70 -8.91 -1.49
C SER A 396 7.16 -7.75 -2.37
N LEU A 397 6.39 -6.66 -2.39
CA LEU A 397 6.71 -5.39 -3.06
C LEU A 397 6.18 -4.24 -2.18
N ARG A 398 6.61 -3.00 -2.43
CA ARG A 398 6.06 -1.82 -1.72
C ARG A 398 4.53 -1.83 -1.85
N ASN A 399 3.83 -1.77 -0.71
CA ASN A 399 2.37 -1.78 -0.59
C ASN A 399 1.65 -3.10 -0.99
N TYR A 400 2.38 -4.18 -1.30
CA TYR A 400 1.82 -5.50 -1.60
C TYR A 400 2.33 -6.60 -0.65
N TYR A 401 1.39 -7.33 -0.10
CA TYR A 401 1.59 -8.37 0.91
C TYR A 401 0.99 -9.69 0.46
N THR A 402 1.66 -10.79 0.78
CA THR A 402 1.12 -12.14 0.59
C THR A 402 0.80 -12.78 1.94
N LEU A 403 -0.42 -13.28 2.08
CA LEU A 403 -0.82 -14.13 3.19
C LEU A 403 -0.44 -15.57 2.83
N VAL A 404 0.40 -16.20 3.64
CA VAL A 404 0.88 -17.57 3.43
C VAL A 404 0.60 -18.47 4.63
N THR A 405 0.51 -19.78 4.42
CA THR A 405 0.57 -20.76 5.51
C THR A 405 1.94 -20.72 6.19
N GLU A 406 1.99 -20.79 7.51
CA GLU A 406 3.24 -20.96 8.29
C GLU A 406 3.34 -22.36 8.91
N GLN A 407 2.20 -22.99 9.20
CA GLN A 407 2.11 -24.35 9.73
C GLN A 407 1.21 -25.20 8.83
N ASN A 408 1.28 -26.52 8.98
CA ASN A 408 0.35 -27.43 8.32
C ASN A 408 -1.08 -27.16 8.82
N LEU A 409 -2.05 -27.29 7.91
CA LEU A 409 -3.47 -27.19 8.23
C LEU A 409 -4.04 -28.59 8.48
N ASP A 410 -5.21 -28.62 9.11
CA ASP A 410 -5.93 -29.82 9.54
C ASP A 410 -7.39 -29.40 9.77
N ARG A 411 -8.29 -29.94 8.96
CA ARG A 411 -9.69 -29.51 8.87
C ARG A 411 -10.51 -30.11 10.00
N GLU A 412 -10.19 -31.33 10.43
CA GLU A 412 -10.82 -32.07 11.54
C GLU A 412 -10.60 -31.34 12.86
N LYS A 413 -9.41 -30.76 13.06
CA LYS A 413 -9.10 -29.84 14.17
C LYS A 413 -9.76 -28.48 13.97
N ARG A 414 -9.63 -27.87 12.78
CA ARG A 414 -10.17 -26.52 12.52
C ARG A 414 -10.41 -26.22 11.03
N SER A 415 -11.66 -26.45 10.61
CA SER A 415 -12.15 -26.22 9.24
C SER A 415 -12.29 -24.75 8.80
N LYS A 416 -12.25 -23.77 9.72
CA LYS A 416 -12.47 -22.35 9.40
C LYS A 416 -11.58 -21.37 10.17
N TYR A 417 -11.13 -20.33 9.48
CA TYR A 417 -10.31 -19.25 10.03
C TYR A 417 -10.88 -17.87 9.69
N ASN A 418 -11.02 -17.05 10.73
CA ASN A 418 -11.37 -15.62 10.61
C ASN A 418 -10.07 -14.84 10.82
N ILE A 419 -9.46 -14.39 9.72
CA ILE A 419 -8.14 -13.75 9.74
C ILE A 419 -8.36 -12.24 9.66
N THR A 420 -8.19 -11.54 10.78
CA THR A 420 -8.25 -10.06 10.80
C THR A 420 -6.90 -9.50 10.38
N LEU A 421 -6.89 -8.86 9.22
CA LEU A 421 -5.78 -8.04 8.72
C LEU A 421 -5.87 -6.67 9.37
N THR A 422 -4.78 -6.16 9.94
CA THR A 422 -4.71 -4.80 10.48
C THR A 422 -3.58 -4.05 9.78
N ALA A 423 -3.91 -2.97 9.09
CA ALA A 423 -2.94 -2.06 8.49
C ALA A 423 -2.79 -0.82 9.38
N THR A 424 -1.55 -0.35 9.56
CA THR A 424 -1.21 0.83 10.35
C THR A 424 -0.14 1.63 9.61
N ASP A 425 -0.26 2.95 9.56
CA ASP A 425 0.74 3.84 8.98
C ASP A 425 1.94 4.11 9.93
N GLU A 426 2.92 4.90 9.49
CA GLU A 426 4.01 5.46 10.31
C GLU A 426 3.77 6.94 10.70
N GLY A 427 2.52 7.40 10.63
CA GLY A 427 2.10 8.75 10.98
C GLY A 427 2.13 9.05 12.48
N LEU A 428 1.91 10.31 12.84
CA LEU A 428 1.87 10.76 14.24
C LEU A 428 0.71 11.77 14.46
N PRO A 429 -0.43 11.35 15.03
CA PRO A 429 -0.75 9.99 15.50
C PRO A 429 -0.92 9.01 14.34
N ALA A 430 -0.54 7.74 14.57
CA ALA A 430 -0.71 6.71 13.56
C ALA A 430 -2.18 6.32 13.40
N LEU A 431 -2.66 6.20 12.16
CA LEU A 431 -3.99 5.72 11.82
C LEU A 431 -3.93 4.25 11.39
N SER A 432 -5.08 3.58 11.48
CA SER A 432 -5.16 2.15 11.19
C SER A 432 -6.52 1.72 10.71
N SER A 433 -6.55 0.67 9.90
CA SER A 433 -7.77 0.02 9.46
C SER A 433 -7.67 -1.49 9.63
N SER A 434 -8.82 -2.15 9.76
CA SER A 434 -8.89 -3.60 9.89
C SER A 434 -9.90 -4.24 8.94
N LYS A 435 -9.59 -5.44 8.46
CA LYS A 435 -10.41 -6.19 7.52
C LYS A 435 -10.32 -7.69 7.79
N THR A 436 -11.44 -8.31 8.14
CA THR A 436 -11.51 -9.76 8.37
C THR A 436 -11.74 -10.53 7.08
N VAL A 437 -10.94 -11.57 6.89
CA VAL A 437 -10.96 -12.51 5.76
C VAL A 437 -11.41 -13.88 6.26
N PHE A 438 -12.39 -14.50 5.59
CA PHE A 438 -13.04 -15.73 6.02
C PHE A 438 -12.59 -16.93 5.17
N LEU A 439 -11.65 -17.70 5.70
CA LEU A 439 -11.00 -18.81 5.00
C LEU A 439 -11.60 -20.15 5.41
N ASP A 440 -12.13 -20.88 4.45
CA ASP A 440 -12.58 -22.28 4.61
C ASP A 440 -11.43 -23.24 4.22
N VAL A 441 -11.14 -24.21 5.09
CA VAL A 441 -10.23 -25.32 4.75
C VAL A 441 -11.03 -26.39 3.99
N THR A 442 -10.49 -26.85 2.86
CA THR A 442 -11.09 -27.91 2.05
C THR A 442 -10.49 -29.27 2.38
N ASP A 443 -11.41 -30.21 2.50
CA ASP A 443 -11.24 -31.62 2.86
C ASP A 443 -10.38 -32.42 1.88
N ILE A 444 -9.43 -33.18 2.41
CA ILE A 444 -8.64 -34.20 1.72
C ILE A 444 -8.89 -35.55 2.42
N ASN A 445 -8.96 -36.63 1.65
CA ASN A 445 -9.23 -37.98 2.15
C ASN A 445 -7.98 -38.58 2.83
N ASP A 446 -7.61 -38.08 4.01
CA ASP A 446 -6.40 -38.47 4.75
C ASP A 446 -6.67 -39.38 5.96
N ASN A 447 -7.92 -39.47 6.42
CA ASN A 447 -8.34 -40.43 7.44
C ASN A 447 -9.00 -41.66 6.80
N ALA A 448 -8.82 -42.82 7.43
CA ALA A 448 -9.47 -44.06 7.03
C ALA A 448 -10.64 -44.39 7.97
N PRO A 449 -11.73 -45.03 7.49
CA PRO A 449 -12.88 -45.35 8.33
C PRO A 449 -12.48 -46.17 9.56
N ALA A 450 -12.76 -45.70 10.77
CA ALA A 450 -12.36 -46.36 12.01
C ALA A 450 -13.52 -47.15 12.64
N PHE A 451 -13.37 -48.47 12.78
CA PHE A 451 -14.35 -49.31 13.50
C PHE A 451 -14.38 -49.01 15.00
N SER A 452 -15.57 -49.07 15.61
CA SER A 452 -15.73 -48.88 17.07
C SER A 452 -15.11 -50.01 17.91
N GLN A 453 -14.87 -51.18 17.32
CA GLN A 453 -14.19 -52.31 17.96
C GLN A 453 -13.24 -53.01 16.97
N SER A 454 -12.07 -53.44 17.46
CA SER A 454 -11.09 -54.21 16.69
C SER A 454 -11.51 -55.67 16.44
N VAL A 455 -12.36 -56.20 17.33
CA VAL A 455 -13.02 -57.50 17.20
C VAL A 455 -14.43 -57.38 17.76
N TYR A 456 -15.43 -57.76 16.97
CA TYR A 456 -16.80 -57.97 17.42
C TYR A 456 -17.03 -59.46 17.70
N SER A 457 -17.89 -59.79 18.65
CA SER A 457 -18.29 -61.17 18.94
C SER A 457 -19.81 -61.26 19.07
N THR A 458 -20.40 -62.30 18.50
CA THR A 458 -21.83 -62.61 18.66
C THR A 458 -22.03 -64.11 18.80
N GLN A 459 -23.21 -64.50 19.30
CA GLN A 459 -23.59 -65.88 19.52
C GLN A 459 -24.89 -66.15 18.77
N VAL A 460 -24.92 -67.20 17.97
CA VAL A 460 -26.08 -67.64 17.20
C VAL A 460 -26.36 -69.09 17.56
N MET A 461 -27.64 -69.42 17.81
CA MET A 461 -28.02 -70.82 17.94
C MET A 461 -27.83 -71.53 16.60
N GLU A 462 -27.39 -72.77 16.61
CA GLU A 462 -27.43 -73.58 15.39
C GLU A 462 -28.87 -73.84 14.93
N ASN A 463 -29.01 -74.49 13.77
CA ASN A 463 -30.31 -74.73 13.13
C ASN A 463 -31.13 -73.43 12.95
N ASN A 464 -30.46 -72.28 12.88
CA ASN A 464 -31.09 -70.99 12.68
C ASN A 464 -31.80 -70.93 11.32
N SER A 465 -32.88 -70.15 11.26
CA SER A 465 -33.48 -69.79 9.98
C SER A 465 -32.51 -68.96 9.13
N PRO A 466 -32.41 -69.22 7.82
CA PRO A 466 -31.76 -68.31 6.87
C PRO A 466 -32.36 -66.90 6.94
N GLY A 467 -31.51 -65.88 6.86
CA GLY A 467 -31.88 -64.46 6.98
C GLY A 467 -31.81 -63.88 8.39
N VAL A 468 -31.42 -64.66 9.41
CA VAL A 468 -31.24 -64.16 10.79
C VAL A 468 -30.14 -63.11 10.87
N THR A 469 -30.47 -61.94 11.43
CA THR A 469 -29.51 -60.89 11.78
C THR A 469 -28.67 -61.29 12.98
N LEU A 470 -27.35 -61.16 12.85
CA LEU A 470 -26.36 -61.60 13.85
C LEU A 470 -25.86 -60.47 14.74
N LEU A 471 -25.46 -59.35 14.13
CA LEU A 471 -25.07 -58.09 14.77
C LEU A 471 -25.03 -56.96 13.73
N GLN A 472 -24.86 -55.72 14.20
CA GLN A 472 -24.55 -54.55 13.37
C GLN A 472 -23.20 -53.97 13.78
N ILE A 473 -22.30 -53.75 12.83
CA ILE A 473 -21.02 -53.06 13.05
C ILE A 473 -21.13 -51.59 12.70
N TYR A 474 -20.24 -50.78 13.27
CA TYR A 474 -20.17 -49.35 13.02
C TYR A 474 -18.71 -48.93 12.85
N ALA A 475 -18.43 -48.25 11.76
CA ALA A 475 -17.24 -47.43 11.59
C ALA A 475 -17.63 -45.95 11.51
N THR A 476 -16.68 -45.08 11.83
CA THR A 476 -16.80 -43.62 11.75
C THR A 476 -15.59 -43.06 11.02
N ASP A 477 -15.82 -42.04 10.21
CA ASP A 477 -14.80 -41.38 9.41
C ASP A 477 -14.90 -39.87 9.69
N PRO A 478 -13.81 -39.18 10.05
CA PRO A 478 -13.85 -37.78 10.46
C PRO A 478 -13.90 -36.79 9.29
N ASP A 479 -13.61 -37.23 8.05
CA ASP A 479 -13.52 -36.41 6.84
C ASP A 479 -14.91 -35.86 6.42
N GLN A 480 -15.04 -35.26 5.23
CA GLN A 480 -16.27 -34.58 4.81
C GLN A 480 -16.94 -35.14 3.56
N GLY A 481 -18.26 -35.32 3.67
CA GLY A 481 -19.12 -35.60 2.52
C GLY A 481 -18.86 -36.98 1.93
N GLN A 482 -18.20 -37.02 0.77
CA GLN A 482 -17.90 -38.27 0.07
C GLN A 482 -16.70 -39.00 0.69
N ASN A 483 -15.74 -38.25 1.25
CA ASN A 483 -14.57 -38.81 1.93
C ASN A 483 -14.97 -39.51 3.25
N ALA A 484 -15.99 -39.01 3.95
CA ALA A 484 -16.58 -39.75 5.08
C ALA A 484 -17.71 -40.74 4.72
N ARG A 485 -17.98 -41.03 3.42
CA ARG A 485 -19.09 -41.91 3.02
C ARG A 485 -18.71 -43.39 3.08
N ILE A 486 -18.80 -43.96 4.27
CA ILE A 486 -18.45 -45.37 4.54
C ILE A 486 -19.37 -46.35 3.79
N SER A 487 -18.78 -47.40 3.24
CA SER A 487 -19.43 -48.61 2.71
C SER A 487 -18.76 -49.88 3.26
N TYR A 488 -19.57 -50.86 3.68
CA TYR A 488 -19.10 -52.10 4.31
C TYR A 488 -19.09 -53.30 3.36
N PHE A 489 -18.05 -54.12 3.44
CA PHE A 489 -17.86 -55.30 2.57
C PHE A 489 -17.32 -56.49 3.36
N LEU A 490 -17.78 -57.70 3.04
CA LEU A 490 -17.12 -58.93 3.50
C LEU A 490 -15.81 -59.12 2.73
N ILE A 491 -14.74 -59.52 3.42
CA ILE A 491 -13.47 -59.87 2.77
C ILE A 491 -13.52 -61.35 2.38
N ASP A 492 -13.18 -61.63 1.12
CA ASP A 492 -13.13 -63.00 0.61
C ASP A 492 -12.24 -63.89 1.49
N SER A 493 -12.87 -64.95 1.98
CA SER A 493 -12.29 -66.01 2.77
C SER A 493 -13.15 -67.26 2.60
N GLU A 494 -12.66 -68.43 3.03
CA GLU A 494 -13.34 -69.71 2.80
C GLU A 494 -13.51 -70.48 4.12
N PHE A 495 -14.68 -71.11 4.28
CA PHE A 495 -14.98 -72.05 5.35
C PHE A 495 -15.41 -73.38 4.70
N ASN A 496 -14.74 -74.47 5.05
CA ASN A 496 -14.99 -75.82 4.51
C ASN A 496 -15.09 -75.90 2.96
N GLY A 497 -14.30 -75.09 2.26
CA GLY A 497 -14.27 -75.04 0.78
C GLY A 497 -15.40 -74.23 0.12
N ALA A 498 -16.18 -73.48 0.91
CA ALA A 498 -17.18 -72.54 0.41
C ALA A 498 -16.87 -71.10 0.87
N PRO A 499 -17.13 -70.07 0.04
CA PRO A 499 -16.79 -68.70 0.37
C PRO A 499 -17.68 -68.13 1.49
N VAL A 500 -17.16 -67.19 2.29
CA VAL A 500 -17.91 -66.53 3.38
C VAL A 500 -19.22 -65.91 2.90
N SER A 501 -19.22 -65.33 1.69
CA SER A 501 -20.40 -64.75 1.03
C SER A 501 -21.54 -65.76 0.78
N SER A 502 -21.29 -67.06 0.93
CA SER A 502 -22.32 -68.10 0.87
C SER A 502 -22.95 -68.43 2.23
N TYR A 503 -22.29 -68.07 3.33
CA TYR A 503 -22.75 -68.25 4.71
C TYR A 503 -23.32 -66.95 5.31
N PHE A 504 -22.74 -65.80 4.97
CA PHE A 504 -23.08 -64.52 5.56
C PHE A 504 -23.22 -63.43 4.49
N SER A 505 -24.07 -62.44 4.76
CA SER A 505 -24.16 -61.19 4.02
C SER A 505 -23.95 -60.00 4.95
N ILE A 506 -23.52 -58.87 4.39
CA ILE A 506 -23.49 -57.58 5.07
C ILE A 506 -24.25 -56.54 4.24
N ASN A 507 -25.03 -55.71 4.89
CA ASN A 507 -25.61 -54.53 4.26
C ASN A 507 -24.53 -53.45 4.09
N THR A 508 -24.32 -53.00 2.85
CA THR A 508 -23.24 -52.07 2.48
C THR A 508 -23.34 -50.71 3.15
N GLU A 509 -24.53 -50.24 3.53
CA GLU A 509 -24.74 -48.92 4.11
C GLU A 509 -24.95 -48.98 5.63
N SER A 510 -25.69 -49.98 6.13
CA SER A 510 -26.01 -50.08 7.56
C SER A 510 -25.04 -50.92 8.39
N GLY A 511 -24.17 -51.72 7.77
CA GLY A 511 -23.24 -52.61 8.49
C GLY A 511 -23.92 -53.78 9.22
N VAL A 512 -25.19 -54.07 8.92
CA VAL A 512 -25.93 -55.21 9.49
C VAL A 512 -25.45 -56.50 8.84
N ILE A 513 -25.02 -57.47 9.65
CA ILE A 513 -24.56 -58.80 9.22
C ILE A 513 -25.69 -59.82 9.44
N GLN A 514 -25.97 -60.64 8.42
CA GLN A 514 -27.00 -61.68 8.47
C GLN A 514 -26.44 -63.04 8.04
N SER A 515 -26.96 -64.12 8.61
CA SER A 515 -26.69 -65.49 8.14
C SER A 515 -27.57 -65.82 6.94
N LEU A 516 -26.99 -66.40 5.89
CA LEU A 516 -27.68 -66.87 4.68
C LEU A 516 -28.03 -68.37 4.74
N ARG A 517 -27.57 -69.09 5.76
CA ARG A 517 -27.77 -70.54 5.93
C ARG A 517 -28.13 -70.86 7.38
N SER A 518 -28.68 -72.05 7.61
CA SER A 518 -28.61 -72.69 8.92
C SER A 518 -27.15 -73.07 9.19
N LEU A 519 -26.65 -72.68 10.36
CA LEU A 519 -25.35 -73.10 10.86
C LEU A 519 -25.51 -74.37 11.70
N ASP A 520 -24.45 -75.17 11.75
CA ASP A 520 -24.36 -76.51 12.33
C ASP A 520 -23.11 -76.52 13.22
N TYR A 521 -23.29 -76.85 14.50
CA TYR A 521 -22.24 -76.74 15.51
C TYR A 521 -21.20 -77.87 15.38
N GLU A 522 -21.63 -79.08 15.03
CA GLU A 522 -20.82 -80.28 14.81
C GLU A 522 -19.83 -80.05 13.66
N GLN A 523 -20.24 -79.32 12.63
CA GLN A 523 -19.40 -78.91 11.50
C GLN A 523 -18.47 -77.74 11.83
N VAL A 524 -18.99 -76.61 12.34
CA VAL A 524 -18.20 -75.38 12.55
C VAL A 524 -18.68 -74.59 13.78
N LYS A 525 -17.92 -74.72 14.88
CA LYS A 525 -18.21 -74.08 16.18
C LYS A 525 -17.97 -72.57 16.22
N GLU A 526 -17.08 -72.05 15.37
CA GLU A 526 -16.70 -70.63 15.33
C GLU A 526 -16.37 -70.18 13.90
N TYR A 527 -17.06 -69.14 13.41
CA TYR A 527 -16.74 -68.46 12.14
C TYR A 527 -16.02 -67.14 12.42
N LYS A 528 -14.82 -66.96 11.84
CA LYS A 528 -14.00 -65.73 11.96
C LYS A 528 -14.08 -64.91 10.69
N ILE A 529 -15.13 -64.11 10.58
CA ILE A 529 -15.42 -63.29 9.40
C ILE A 529 -14.54 -62.04 9.46
N ARG A 530 -13.89 -61.67 8.34
CA ARG A 530 -13.22 -60.37 8.23
C ARG A 530 -14.08 -59.41 7.43
N VAL A 531 -14.24 -58.19 7.96
CA VAL A 531 -15.09 -57.16 7.36
C VAL A 531 -14.26 -55.92 7.09
N LYS A 532 -14.42 -55.36 5.90
CA LYS A 532 -13.79 -54.13 5.42
C LYS A 532 -14.77 -52.97 5.52
N ALA A 533 -14.35 -51.85 6.09
CA ALA A 533 -14.97 -50.55 5.85
C ALA A 533 -14.11 -49.80 4.83
N GLN A 534 -14.75 -49.10 3.91
CA GLN A 534 -14.12 -48.32 2.86
C GLN A 534 -14.88 -47.01 2.70
N ASP A 535 -14.18 -45.90 2.55
CA ASP A 535 -14.79 -44.61 2.26
C ASP A 535 -15.23 -44.46 0.78
N GLY A 536 -15.77 -43.28 0.45
CA GLY A 536 -16.11 -42.89 -0.91
C GLY A 536 -15.02 -42.11 -1.64
N GLY A 537 -13.84 -41.96 -1.04
CA GLY A 537 -12.74 -41.09 -1.47
C GLY A 537 -12.05 -41.49 -2.76
N SER A 538 -11.05 -40.71 -3.17
CA SER A 538 -10.27 -40.94 -4.39
C SER A 538 -8.82 -40.46 -4.22
N PRO A 539 -7.87 -41.36 -3.88
CA PRO A 539 -8.03 -42.80 -3.69
C PRO A 539 -8.85 -43.14 -2.43
N PRO A 540 -9.61 -44.25 -2.42
CA PRO A 540 -10.38 -44.63 -1.25
C PRO A 540 -9.50 -45.29 -0.18
N LEU A 541 -9.65 -44.87 1.08
CA LEU A 541 -9.02 -45.48 2.25
C LEU A 541 -9.94 -46.51 2.90
N THR A 542 -9.33 -47.43 3.65
CA THR A 542 -10.00 -48.66 4.09
C THR A 542 -9.44 -49.17 5.41
N SER A 543 -10.29 -49.72 6.27
CA SER A 543 -9.89 -50.46 7.45
C SER A 543 -10.60 -51.82 7.53
N ASN A 544 -10.08 -52.71 8.38
CA ASN A 544 -10.61 -54.06 8.54
C ASN A 544 -10.83 -54.40 10.02
N THR A 545 -11.95 -55.03 10.34
CA THR A 545 -12.24 -55.62 11.66
C THR A 545 -12.51 -57.12 11.53
N THR A 546 -12.54 -57.83 12.66
CA THR A 546 -12.88 -59.27 12.71
C THR A 546 -14.18 -59.46 13.48
N VAL A 547 -15.05 -60.32 12.98
CA VAL A 547 -16.33 -60.68 13.61
C VAL A 547 -16.30 -62.18 13.91
N ASN A 548 -16.26 -62.52 15.19
CA ASN A 548 -16.32 -63.91 15.66
C ASN A 548 -17.78 -64.28 15.91
N VAL A 549 -18.33 -65.16 15.07
CA VAL A 549 -19.66 -65.74 15.24
C VAL A 549 -19.49 -67.11 15.90
N HIS A 550 -19.85 -67.20 17.18
CA HIS A 550 -19.85 -68.47 17.91
C HIS A 550 -21.19 -69.17 17.73
N VAL A 551 -21.17 -70.39 17.24
CA VAL A 551 -22.38 -71.22 17.15
C VAL A 551 -22.66 -71.83 18.53
N LYS A 552 -23.94 -71.85 18.91
CA LYS A 552 -24.44 -72.53 20.10
C LYS A 552 -25.20 -73.79 19.70
N ASP A 553 -24.57 -74.90 20.03
CA ASP A 553 -25.10 -76.25 20.28
C ASP A 553 -26.55 -76.25 20.84
N GLN A 554 -27.41 -77.05 20.22
CA GLN A 554 -28.73 -77.47 20.65
C GLN A 554 -28.74 -79.01 20.76
N ASN A 555 -29.64 -79.58 21.56
CA ASN A 555 -29.74 -81.04 21.67
C ASN A 555 -30.44 -81.59 20.41
N ASP A 556 -29.65 -81.77 19.36
CA ASP A 556 -30.02 -81.92 17.96
C ASP A 556 -29.76 -83.34 17.45
N ASN A 557 -28.79 -84.04 18.05
CA ASN A 557 -28.52 -85.45 17.81
C ASN A 557 -28.94 -86.31 19.01
N PRO A 558 -29.39 -87.56 18.79
CA PRO A 558 -29.63 -88.52 19.87
C PRO A 558 -28.38 -89.39 20.13
N PRO A 559 -28.18 -89.87 21.36
CA PRO A 559 -26.99 -90.66 21.71
C PRO A 559 -26.93 -91.98 20.93
N GLN A 560 -25.77 -92.28 20.33
CA GLN A 560 -25.55 -93.50 19.55
C GLN A 560 -24.86 -94.58 20.39
N VAL A 561 -25.49 -95.74 20.55
CA VAL A 561 -24.88 -96.91 21.22
C VAL A 561 -23.91 -97.61 20.26
N LEU A 562 -22.63 -97.70 20.67
CA LEU A 562 -21.57 -98.38 19.92
C LEU A 562 -21.40 -99.84 20.35
N TYR A 563 -21.64 -100.15 21.63
CA TYR A 563 -21.50 -101.50 22.18
C TYR A 563 -22.54 -101.77 23.30
N PRO A 564 -23.17 -102.96 23.35
CA PRO A 564 -23.02 -104.08 22.40
C PRO A 564 -23.63 -103.79 21.02
N VAL A 565 -23.03 -104.36 19.98
CA VAL A 565 -23.35 -104.05 18.57
C VAL A 565 -24.73 -104.57 18.19
N GLN A 566 -25.65 -103.66 17.83
CA GLN A 566 -27.02 -104.01 17.44
C GLN A 566 -27.16 -104.31 15.93
N THR A 567 -26.52 -105.39 15.45
CA THR A 567 -26.75 -105.89 14.08
C THR A 567 -28.01 -106.75 14.06
N GLY A 568 -28.94 -106.48 13.14
CA GLY A 568 -30.32 -107.01 13.09
C GLY A 568 -30.53 -108.54 12.95
N GLY A 569 -29.52 -109.36 13.21
CA GLY A 569 -29.59 -110.82 13.23
C GLY A 569 -28.57 -111.51 14.14
N SER A 570 -27.74 -110.77 14.91
CA SER A 570 -26.75 -111.36 15.81
C SER A 570 -26.85 -110.78 17.21
N LEU A 571 -27.70 -111.40 18.03
CA LEU A 571 -27.82 -111.10 19.46
C LEU A 571 -26.76 -111.91 20.21
N VAL A 572 -25.53 -111.38 20.30
CA VAL A 572 -24.52 -111.91 21.22
C VAL A 572 -25.10 -111.82 22.64
N ALA A 573 -25.30 -112.96 23.28
CA ALA A 573 -25.74 -113.04 24.66
C ALA A 573 -24.52 -113.05 25.58
N GLU A 574 -24.46 -112.10 26.50
CA GLU A 574 -23.37 -112.00 27.48
C GLU A 574 -23.54 -113.10 28.52
N MET A 575 -22.52 -113.93 28.73
CA MET A 575 -22.62 -115.08 29.63
C MET A 575 -22.31 -114.69 31.08
N VAL A 576 -23.17 -115.09 32.01
CA VAL A 576 -22.96 -114.94 33.46
C VAL A 576 -23.01 -116.34 34.09
N PRO A 577 -21.93 -116.80 34.76
CA PRO A 577 -21.94 -118.08 35.45
C PRO A 577 -22.87 -118.04 36.66
N ARG A 578 -23.47 -119.17 37.05
CA ARG A 578 -24.31 -119.26 38.26
C ARG A 578 -23.50 -119.06 39.54
N SER A 579 -22.18 -119.29 39.48
CA SER A 579 -21.21 -118.96 40.53
C SER A 579 -20.87 -117.46 40.65
N ALA A 580 -21.51 -116.57 39.88
CA ALA A 580 -21.27 -115.13 39.97
C ALA A 580 -21.71 -114.54 41.33
N ASP A 581 -20.75 -113.97 42.05
CA ASP A 581 -20.96 -113.20 43.27
C ASP A 581 -21.69 -111.87 43.02
N VAL A 582 -22.08 -111.19 44.11
CA VAL A 582 -22.64 -109.83 44.09
C VAL A 582 -21.60 -108.84 43.54
N GLY A 583 -22.00 -108.02 42.57
CA GLY A 583 -21.14 -107.03 41.91
C GLY A 583 -20.36 -107.55 40.70
N TYR A 584 -20.62 -108.79 40.24
CA TYR A 584 -20.02 -109.36 39.04
C TYR A 584 -20.34 -108.48 37.81
N LEU A 585 -19.30 -108.08 37.07
CA LEU A 585 -19.43 -107.28 35.84
C LEU A 585 -19.87 -108.18 34.68
N VAL A 586 -21.10 -107.98 34.20
CA VAL A 586 -21.68 -108.72 33.09
C VAL A 586 -21.16 -108.19 31.76
N THR A 587 -21.33 -106.89 31.54
CA THR A 587 -20.92 -106.17 30.34
C THR A 587 -20.96 -104.67 30.63
N LYS A 588 -20.66 -103.84 29.63
CA LYS A 588 -20.72 -102.38 29.72
C LYS A 588 -21.39 -101.81 28.48
N VAL A 589 -22.45 -101.02 28.64
CA VAL A 589 -23.01 -100.23 27.53
C VAL A 589 -22.08 -99.06 27.25
N VAL A 590 -21.66 -98.92 25.99
CA VAL A 590 -20.85 -97.79 25.51
C VAL A 590 -21.66 -97.05 24.45
N ALA A 591 -21.91 -95.77 24.71
CA ALA A 591 -22.54 -94.86 23.78
C ALA A 591 -21.71 -93.59 23.62
N VAL A 592 -21.96 -92.86 22.55
CA VAL A 592 -21.37 -91.55 22.23
C VAL A 592 -22.50 -90.61 21.82
N ASP A 593 -22.34 -89.33 22.11
CA ASP A 593 -23.10 -88.27 21.45
C ASP A 593 -22.14 -87.42 20.62
N VAL A 594 -22.67 -86.75 19.60
CA VAL A 594 -21.90 -85.84 18.73
C VAL A 594 -22.02 -84.38 19.14
N ASP A 595 -23.07 -84.05 19.89
CA ASP A 595 -23.32 -82.72 20.50
C ASP A 595 -22.22 -82.38 21.54
N SER A 596 -22.38 -81.34 22.37
CA SER A 596 -21.37 -81.00 23.39
C SER A 596 -21.94 -80.56 24.74
N GLY A 597 -21.04 -80.48 25.74
CA GLY A 597 -21.39 -80.04 27.08
C GLY A 597 -22.42 -80.94 27.77
N GLN A 598 -23.63 -80.41 27.99
CA GLN A 598 -24.74 -81.16 28.60
C GLN A 598 -25.51 -82.02 27.59
N ASN A 599 -25.54 -81.61 26.32
CA ASN A 599 -26.21 -82.32 25.24
C ASN A 599 -25.49 -83.65 24.94
N ALA A 600 -24.16 -83.69 25.12
CA ALA A 600 -23.39 -84.96 25.11
C ALA A 600 -23.16 -85.62 26.48
N TRP A 601 -23.83 -85.17 27.56
CA TRP A 601 -23.63 -85.77 28.89
C TRP A 601 -24.50 -87.01 29.08
N LEU A 602 -23.93 -88.19 28.82
CA LEU A 602 -24.65 -89.46 28.83
C LEU A 602 -24.94 -90.00 30.24
N SER A 603 -26.17 -90.43 30.46
CA SER A 603 -26.62 -91.17 31.65
C SER A 603 -27.26 -92.51 31.26
N TYR A 604 -26.99 -93.56 32.04
CA TYR A 604 -27.38 -94.93 31.72
C TYR A 604 -28.39 -95.44 32.75
N LYS A 605 -29.55 -95.97 32.31
CA LYS A 605 -30.63 -96.42 33.20
C LYS A 605 -31.20 -97.76 32.76
N LEU A 606 -31.50 -98.65 33.71
CA LEU A 606 -32.17 -99.92 33.43
C LEU A 606 -33.68 -99.71 33.25
N GLN A 607 -34.13 -99.56 32.00
CA GLN A 607 -35.54 -99.28 31.68
C GLN A 607 -36.43 -100.50 31.93
N LYS A 608 -36.04 -101.68 31.44
CA LYS A 608 -36.76 -102.95 31.63
C LYS A 608 -35.77 -104.10 31.84
N ALA A 609 -36.15 -105.12 32.59
CA ALA A 609 -35.36 -106.33 32.81
C ALA A 609 -36.31 -107.53 33.00
N THR A 610 -35.88 -108.75 32.62
CA THR A 610 -36.60 -109.98 32.96
C THR A 610 -36.71 -110.15 34.49
N ASP A 611 -35.61 -109.97 35.21
CA ASP A 611 -35.62 -109.68 36.65
C ASP A 611 -34.89 -108.36 36.96
N ARG A 612 -35.63 -107.39 37.50
CA ARG A 612 -35.08 -106.11 37.99
C ARG A 612 -34.33 -106.25 39.32
N ALA A 613 -34.53 -107.34 40.06
CA ALA A 613 -33.84 -107.62 41.30
C ALA A 613 -32.55 -108.45 41.12
N LEU A 614 -32.10 -108.67 39.88
CA LEU A 614 -30.87 -109.42 39.57
C LEU A 614 -29.75 -108.52 39.03
N PHE A 615 -30.06 -107.46 38.28
CA PHE A 615 -29.07 -106.60 37.64
C PHE A 615 -29.27 -105.11 37.93
N GLU A 616 -28.17 -104.37 38.02
CA GLU A 616 -28.12 -102.90 38.00
C GLU A 616 -27.29 -102.40 36.81
N VAL A 617 -27.44 -101.10 36.50
CA VAL A 617 -26.63 -100.39 35.50
C VAL A 617 -26.05 -99.14 36.14
N GLY A 618 -24.73 -98.97 36.06
CA GLY A 618 -24.03 -97.81 36.62
C GLY A 618 -24.37 -96.52 35.88
N LEU A 619 -24.97 -95.56 36.57
CA LEU A 619 -25.58 -94.34 36.00
C LEU A 619 -24.66 -93.51 35.08
N GLN A 620 -23.36 -93.48 35.37
CA GLN A 620 -22.38 -92.62 34.67
C GLN A 620 -21.41 -93.42 33.79
N ASN A 621 -21.41 -94.75 33.86
CA ASN A 621 -20.42 -95.59 33.17
C ASN A 621 -21.02 -96.75 32.37
N GLY A 622 -22.33 -97.00 32.44
CA GLY A 622 -23.01 -98.03 31.66
C GLY A 622 -22.65 -99.48 32.06
N GLU A 623 -21.91 -99.69 33.14
CA GLU A 623 -21.52 -101.03 33.60
C GLU A 623 -22.72 -101.79 34.16
N ILE A 624 -22.98 -102.98 33.63
CA ILE A 624 -24.06 -103.86 34.08
C ILE A 624 -23.50 -104.83 35.11
N ARG A 625 -24.04 -104.84 36.33
CA ARG A 625 -23.59 -105.70 37.43
C ARG A 625 -24.71 -106.53 38.04
N THR A 626 -24.36 -107.66 38.65
CA THR A 626 -25.29 -108.44 39.50
C THR A 626 -25.50 -107.75 40.85
N ILE A 627 -26.74 -107.60 41.33
CA ILE A 627 -27.03 -107.03 42.66
C ILE A 627 -27.25 -108.06 43.76
N ARG A 628 -27.45 -109.33 43.37
CA ARG A 628 -27.56 -110.49 44.25
C ARG A 628 -26.90 -111.68 43.58
N GLN A 629 -26.60 -112.71 44.37
CA GLN A 629 -26.13 -113.98 43.84
C GLN A 629 -27.20 -114.62 42.93
N VAL A 630 -26.76 -115.21 41.83
CA VAL A 630 -27.58 -115.99 40.92
C VAL A 630 -28.05 -117.27 41.60
N THR A 631 -29.28 -117.69 41.35
CA THR A 631 -29.87 -118.91 41.93
C THR A 631 -30.47 -119.80 40.84
N ASP A 632 -30.63 -121.10 41.13
CA ASP A 632 -31.19 -122.07 40.17
C ASP A 632 -32.66 -121.85 39.78
N LYS A 633 -33.33 -120.85 40.38
CA LYS A 633 -34.68 -120.42 40.04
C LYS A 633 -34.71 -119.25 39.05
N ASP A 634 -33.56 -118.63 38.80
CA ASP A 634 -33.47 -117.49 37.89
C ASP A 634 -33.48 -117.97 36.44
N ALA A 635 -34.23 -117.29 35.57
CA ALA A 635 -34.35 -117.68 34.17
C ALA A 635 -32.98 -117.57 33.47
N VAL A 636 -32.61 -118.61 32.71
CA VAL A 636 -31.35 -118.65 31.93
C VAL A 636 -31.30 -117.52 30.90
N LYS A 637 -32.43 -117.20 30.26
CA LYS A 637 -32.56 -116.07 29.32
C LYS A 637 -33.03 -114.79 30.02
N GLN A 638 -32.07 -113.94 30.38
CA GLN A 638 -32.32 -112.61 30.92
C GLN A 638 -32.27 -111.57 29.80
N ARG A 639 -33.27 -110.68 29.71
CA ARG A 639 -33.33 -109.61 28.71
C ARG A 639 -33.37 -108.27 29.42
N LEU A 640 -32.34 -107.47 29.23
CA LEU A 640 -32.20 -106.13 29.80
C LEU A 640 -32.41 -105.10 28.68
N THR A 641 -33.25 -104.12 28.93
CA THR A 641 -33.38 -102.91 28.11
C THR A 641 -32.77 -101.76 28.88
N VAL A 642 -31.57 -101.36 28.48
CA VAL A 642 -30.89 -100.19 29.01
C VAL A 642 -31.23 -99.01 28.11
N ILE A 643 -31.59 -97.88 28.72
CA ILE A 643 -31.74 -96.61 28.03
C ILE A 643 -30.52 -95.74 28.34
N VAL A 644 -29.95 -95.15 27.30
CA VAL A 644 -28.95 -94.09 27.39
C VAL A 644 -29.69 -92.79 27.10
N GLU A 645 -29.63 -91.86 28.04
CA GLU A 645 -30.29 -90.54 27.96
C GLU A 645 -29.22 -89.47 28.14
N ASP A 646 -29.19 -88.47 27.26
CA ASP A 646 -28.37 -87.28 27.46
C ASP A 646 -28.91 -86.40 28.61
N ASN A 647 -28.25 -85.26 28.86
CA ASN A 647 -28.73 -84.24 29.80
C ASN A 647 -29.14 -82.93 29.09
N GLY A 648 -29.48 -83.01 27.80
CA GLY A 648 -29.94 -81.90 26.99
C GLY A 648 -31.40 -81.50 27.28
N GLN A 649 -31.86 -80.42 26.65
CA GLN A 649 -33.26 -79.97 26.74
C GLN A 649 -33.83 -79.65 25.34
N PRO A 650 -34.78 -80.44 24.81
CA PRO A 650 -35.33 -81.68 25.38
C PRO A 650 -34.28 -82.80 25.38
N SER A 651 -34.30 -83.65 26.41
CA SER A 651 -33.39 -84.79 26.47
C SER A 651 -33.77 -85.84 25.44
N ARG A 652 -32.77 -86.38 24.73
CA ARG A 652 -32.90 -87.46 23.76
C ARG A 652 -32.30 -88.74 24.33
N SER A 653 -32.64 -89.84 23.70
CA SER A 653 -32.29 -91.16 24.20
C SER A 653 -32.23 -92.23 23.13
N ALA A 654 -31.40 -93.24 23.39
CA ALA A 654 -31.36 -94.48 22.65
C ALA A 654 -31.53 -95.67 23.59
N THR A 655 -32.19 -96.71 23.10
CA THR A 655 -32.38 -97.95 23.87
C THR A 655 -31.54 -99.06 23.28
N VAL A 656 -30.84 -99.80 24.14
CA VAL A 656 -30.12 -101.01 23.79
C VAL A 656 -30.72 -102.19 24.53
N ILE A 657 -30.85 -103.31 23.81
CA ILE A 657 -31.25 -104.59 24.38
C ILE A 657 -29.98 -105.41 24.57
N VAL A 658 -29.67 -105.70 25.83
CA VAL A 658 -28.62 -106.62 26.23
C VAL A 658 -29.29 -107.93 26.63
N ASN A 659 -29.01 -109.00 25.89
CA ASN A 659 -29.40 -110.34 26.32
C ASN A 659 -28.26 -110.92 27.15
N VAL A 660 -28.61 -111.49 28.30
CA VAL A 660 -27.68 -112.10 29.24
C VAL A 660 -28.10 -113.56 29.40
N ALA A 661 -27.14 -114.47 29.24
CA ALA A 661 -27.32 -115.90 29.37
C ALA A 661 -26.73 -116.37 30.71
N VAL A 662 -27.60 -116.75 31.63
CA VAL A 662 -27.24 -117.21 32.98
C VAL A 662 -27.03 -118.72 32.94
N ALA A 663 -25.79 -119.15 32.77
CA ALA A 663 -25.42 -120.55 32.54
C ALA A 663 -23.97 -120.80 32.95
N ASP A 664 -23.69 -122.00 33.47
CA ASP A 664 -22.31 -122.39 33.80
C ASP A 664 -21.54 -122.94 32.58
N SER A 665 -22.25 -123.19 31.47
CA SER A 665 -21.62 -123.71 30.24
C SER A 665 -22.36 -123.31 28.96
N PHE A 666 -21.62 -123.16 27.87
CA PHE A 666 -22.16 -122.81 26.54
C PHE A 666 -23.25 -123.75 25.98
N PRO A 667 -23.20 -125.09 26.20
CA PRO A 667 -24.27 -126.00 25.77
C PRO A 667 -25.64 -125.70 26.38
N GLU A 668 -25.69 -125.24 27.63
CA GLU A 668 -26.92 -124.89 28.35
C GLU A 668 -27.63 -123.68 27.69
N VAL A 669 -26.85 -122.71 27.21
CA VAL A 669 -27.34 -121.54 26.45
C VAL A 669 -27.96 -121.97 25.11
N LEU A 670 -27.35 -122.95 24.43
CA LEU A 670 -27.83 -123.40 23.12
C LEU A 670 -29.17 -124.16 23.18
N SER A 671 -29.54 -124.74 24.32
CA SER A 671 -30.84 -125.43 24.49
C SER A 671 -32.04 -124.49 24.65
N GLU A 672 -31.87 -123.29 25.19
CA GLU A 672 -32.98 -122.31 25.39
C GLU A 672 -32.98 -121.18 24.36
N PHE A 673 -31.90 -121.00 23.60
CA PHE A 673 -31.82 -120.01 22.51
C PHE A 673 -31.89 -120.72 21.14
N THR A 674 -33.05 -121.31 20.83
CA THR A 674 -33.29 -122.01 19.55
C THR A 674 -33.33 -121.10 18.32
N ASP A 675 -33.31 -119.78 18.49
CA ASP A 675 -33.33 -118.79 17.40
C ASP A 675 -31.94 -118.52 16.77
N PHE A 676 -30.89 -119.21 17.20
CA PHE A 676 -29.56 -119.11 16.59
C PHE A 676 -29.46 -119.89 15.27
N THR A 677 -30.06 -119.37 14.19
CA THR A 677 -29.71 -119.77 12.83
C THR A 677 -28.29 -119.29 12.51
N GLN A 678 -27.31 -120.15 12.77
CA GLN A 678 -25.90 -119.89 12.49
C GLN A 678 -25.62 -120.08 10.99
N ASP A 679 -25.94 -119.07 10.18
CA ASP A 679 -25.58 -119.01 8.75
C ASP A 679 -24.05 -118.95 8.60
N LYS A 680 -23.45 -120.11 8.43
CA LYS A 680 -22.02 -120.28 8.10
C LYS A 680 -21.80 -120.22 6.60
N GLU A 681 -21.79 -119.03 6.02
CA GLU A 681 -21.04 -118.80 4.78
C GLU A 681 -19.56 -118.58 5.11
N TYR A 682 -18.79 -119.66 5.09
CA TYR A 682 -17.32 -119.59 5.11
C TYR A 682 -16.85 -119.16 3.72
N ASN A 683 -16.57 -117.87 3.55
CA ASN A 683 -16.29 -117.28 2.25
C ASN A 683 -14.82 -117.50 1.84
N ASP A 684 -14.53 -118.63 1.19
CA ASP A 684 -13.18 -119.04 0.73
C ASP A 684 -12.44 -117.97 -0.10
N ASN A 685 -13.17 -117.03 -0.69
CA ASN A 685 -12.62 -115.94 -1.49
C ASN A 685 -11.76 -114.94 -0.69
N LEU A 686 -11.86 -114.87 0.64
CA LEU A 686 -11.10 -113.89 1.43
C LEU A 686 -9.58 -114.11 1.33
N THR A 687 -9.15 -115.38 1.32
CA THR A 687 -7.74 -115.74 1.12
C THR A 687 -7.27 -115.40 -0.29
N PHE A 688 -8.10 -115.62 -1.30
CA PHE A 688 -7.83 -115.25 -2.69
C PHE A 688 -7.67 -113.73 -2.84
N TYR A 689 -8.57 -112.92 -2.29
CA TYR A 689 -8.48 -111.46 -2.35
C TYR A 689 -7.26 -110.91 -1.59
N LEU A 690 -6.86 -111.52 -0.48
CA LEU A 690 -5.68 -111.10 0.28
C LEU A 690 -4.37 -111.43 -0.46
N VAL A 691 -4.29 -112.59 -1.13
CA VAL A 691 -3.17 -112.94 -2.02
C VAL A 691 -3.15 -112.05 -3.26
N LEU A 692 -4.31 -111.75 -3.85
CA LEU A 692 -4.45 -110.84 -4.99
C LEU A 692 -3.99 -109.41 -4.63
N ALA A 693 -4.37 -108.90 -3.45
CA ALA A 693 -3.93 -107.60 -2.96
C ALA A 693 -2.40 -107.54 -2.77
N LEU A 694 -1.79 -108.57 -2.17
CA LEU A 694 -0.33 -108.68 -2.04
C LEU A 694 0.37 -108.72 -3.41
N ALA A 695 -0.18 -109.45 -4.37
CA ALA A 695 0.36 -109.52 -5.73
C ALA A 695 0.28 -108.15 -6.45
N VAL A 696 -0.85 -107.43 -6.33
CA VAL A 696 -1.04 -106.10 -6.92
C VAL A 696 -0.11 -105.06 -6.29
N VAL A 697 0.05 -105.05 -4.96
CA VAL A 697 0.98 -104.13 -4.28
C VAL A 697 2.43 -104.42 -4.69
N SER A 698 2.82 -105.69 -4.81
CA SER A 698 4.16 -106.07 -5.26
C SER A 698 4.41 -105.68 -6.73
N PHE A 699 3.40 -105.86 -7.61
CA PHE A 699 3.46 -105.42 -9.00
C PHE A 699 3.57 -103.89 -9.13
N LEU A 700 2.80 -103.12 -8.35
CA LEU A 700 2.90 -101.65 -8.30
C LEU A 700 4.27 -101.19 -7.78
N PHE A 701 4.85 -101.87 -6.81
CA PHE A 701 6.20 -101.57 -6.32
C PHE A 701 7.29 -101.83 -7.39
N ILE A 702 7.23 -102.98 -8.07
CA ILE A 702 8.19 -103.34 -9.13
C ILE A 702 8.04 -102.40 -10.34
N THR A 703 6.81 -102.10 -10.78
CA THR A 703 6.59 -101.15 -11.88
C THR A 703 7.07 -99.74 -11.54
N CYS A 704 6.86 -99.27 -10.31
CA CYS A 704 7.38 -97.98 -9.86
C CYS A 704 8.93 -97.95 -9.87
N LEU A 705 9.59 -99.02 -9.42
CA LEU A 705 11.05 -99.18 -9.52
C LEU A 705 11.53 -99.17 -10.99
N VAL A 706 10.85 -99.88 -11.89
CA VAL A 706 11.17 -99.89 -13.33
C VAL A 706 10.99 -98.50 -13.95
N VAL A 707 9.93 -97.76 -13.59
CA VAL A 707 9.72 -96.37 -14.03
C VAL A 707 10.82 -95.47 -13.50
N ILE A 708 11.19 -95.55 -12.22
CA ILE A 708 12.29 -94.76 -11.64
C ILE A 708 13.62 -95.05 -12.36
N ILE A 709 13.94 -96.32 -12.61
CA ILE A 709 15.15 -96.73 -13.35
C ILE A 709 15.10 -96.21 -14.80
N SER A 710 13.94 -96.32 -15.46
CA SER A 710 13.72 -95.84 -16.83
C SER A 710 13.87 -94.32 -16.94
N VAL A 711 13.31 -93.56 -16.00
CA VAL A 711 13.46 -92.09 -15.91
C VAL A 711 14.91 -91.70 -15.63
N LYS A 712 15.64 -92.48 -14.81
CA LYS A 712 17.06 -92.23 -14.53
C LYS A 712 17.94 -92.50 -15.75
N ILE A 713 17.67 -93.56 -16.51
CA ILE A 713 18.33 -93.87 -17.79
C ILE A 713 17.95 -92.85 -18.88
N TYR A 714 16.71 -92.39 -18.91
CA TYR A 714 16.22 -91.37 -19.84
C TYR A 714 16.91 -90.02 -19.58
N ARG A 715 16.90 -89.51 -18.33
CA ARG A 715 17.63 -88.28 -17.96
C ARG A 715 19.15 -88.39 -18.21
N TRP A 716 19.74 -89.58 -18.06
CA TRP A 716 21.16 -89.83 -18.36
C TRP A 716 21.47 -89.87 -19.87
N ARG A 717 20.52 -90.29 -20.72
CA ARG A 717 20.62 -90.16 -22.19
C ARG A 717 20.35 -88.75 -22.69
N GLN A 718 19.38 -88.06 -22.10
CA GLN A 718 18.91 -86.73 -22.53
C GLN A 718 19.93 -85.60 -22.29
N SER A 719 20.99 -85.86 -21.51
CA SER A 719 22.07 -84.91 -21.19
C SER A 719 23.27 -84.98 -22.14
N ARG A 720 23.20 -85.76 -23.24
CA ARG A 720 24.31 -85.95 -24.21
C ARG A 720 23.92 -85.78 -25.69
N VAL A 721 22.67 -85.45 -26.02
CA VAL A 721 22.16 -85.47 -27.40
C VAL A 721 21.27 -84.25 -27.66
N LEU A 722 21.58 -83.48 -28.73
CA LEU A 722 20.96 -82.25 -29.25
C LEU A 722 21.33 -80.95 -28.48
N TYR A 723 22.00 -79.90 -28.98
CA TYR A 723 22.51 -79.53 -30.32
C TYR A 723 21.77 -80.09 -31.55
N HIS A 724 20.62 -79.52 -31.89
CA HIS A 724 20.36 -78.93 -33.23
C HIS A 724 18.95 -78.34 -33.36
N SER A 725 18.90 -77.01 -33.51
CA SER A 725 18.15 -76.23 -34.52
C SER A 725 16.68 -76.52 -34.92
N ASN A 726 15.89 -75.44 -34.90
CA ASN A 726 14.76 -75.05 -35.80
C ASN A 726 13.30 -75.53 -35.52
N LEU A 727 12.48 -74.63 -34.93
CA LEU A 727 11.30 -73.90 -35.49
C LEU A 727 10.33 -74.60 -36.50
N PRO A 728 9.02 -74.21 -36.64
CA PRO A 728 8.20 -73.20 -35.91
C PRO A 728 6.65 -73.49 -35.72
N VAL A 729 5.90 -72.46 -35.23
CA VAL A 729 4.46 -72.12 -35.46
C VAL A 729 3.31 -72.56 -34.48
N ILE A 730 2.75 -71.56 -33.74
CA ILE A 730 1.33 -71.06 -33.56
C ILE A 730 0.18 -72.11 -33.56
N PRO A 731 -0.88 -72.11 -32.68
CA PRO A 731 -1.72 -70.96 -32.22
C PRO A 731 -2.12 -70.96 -30.71
N TYR A 732 -3.05 -70.15 -30.14
CA TYR A 732 -4.05 -69.16 -30.61
C TYR A 732 -4.32 -68.05 -29.53
N TYR A 733 -4.91 -66.91 -29.92
CA TYR A 733 -5.62 -65.87 -29.11
C TYR A 733 -6.74 -65.28 -29.99
N PRO A 734 -7.89 -64.76 -29.46
CA PRO A 734 -8.13 -63.30 -29.34
C PRO A 734 -9.25 -62.89 -28.32
N PRO A 735 -9.84 -61.66 -28.30
CA PRO A 735 -9.34 -60.27 -28.57
C PRO A 735 -9.55 -59.29 -27.36
N ARG A 736 -8.67 -58.28 -27.12
CA ARG A 736 -8.78 -56.80 -27.39
C ARG A 736 -10.00 -56.05 -26.79
N TYR A 737 -9.92 -54.80 -26.26
CA TYR A 737 -9.17 -53.55 -26.57
C TYR A 737 -8.95 -52.69 -25.27
N SER A 738 -8.28 -51.51 -25.16
CA SER A 738 -7.47 -50.62 -26.04
C SER A 738 -6.65 -49.57 -25.22
N ASP A 739 -5.54 -49.08 -25.80
CA ASP A 739 -4.94 -47.71 -25.85
C ASP A 739 -5.57 -46.51 -25.09
N THR A 740 -4.86 -45.46 -24.62
CA THR A 740 -3.42 -45.07 -24.68
C THR A 740 -3.08 -43.90 -23.70
N LEU A 741 -1.78 -43.61 -23.53
CA LEU A 741 -1.10 -42.34 -23.13
C LEU A 741 -0.50 -42.23 -21.70
N GLY A 742 0.82 -41.94 -21.68
CA GLY A 742 1.45 -41.10 -20.65
C GLY A 742 2.29 -41.79 -19.56
N THR A 743 3.62 -41.59 -19.62
CA THR A 743 4.59 -41.59 -18.48
C THR A 743 4.47 -42.69 -17.40
N GLY A 744 5.45 -43.56 -17.13
CA GLY A 744 6.89 -43.48 -17.42
C GLY A 744 7.73 -43.42 -16.14
N THR A 745 7.79 -44.50 -15.36
CA THR A 745 8.84 -44.77 -14.35
C THR A 745 9.02 -46.29 -14.14
N LEU A 746 10.21 -46.69 -13.69
CA LEU A 746 10.66 -48.09 -13.66
C LEU A 746 10.15 -48.87 -12.44
N GLN A 747 9.59 -50.08 -12.66
CA GLN A 747 9.54 -51.10 -11.61
C GLN A 747 10.84 -51.94 -11.61
N HIS A 748 11.61 -51.85 -10.53
CA HIS A 748 12.73 -52.75 -10.29
C HIS A 748 12.21 -54.16 -9.93
N VAL A 749 12.49 -55.13 -10.80
CA VAL A 749 12.28 -56.55 -10.51
C VAL A 749 13.41 -57.05 -9.61
N TYR A 750 13.12 -57.28 -8.34
CA TYR A 750 14.04 -57.97 -7.44
C TYR A 750 13.98 -59.48 -7.70
N ASN A 751 14.97 -60.01 -8.43
CA ASN A 751 15.25 -61.44 -8.45
C ASN A 751 15.95 -61.86 -7.14
N TYR A 752 15.33 -62.76 -6.39
CA TYR A 752 15.95 -63.37 -5.20
C TYR A 752 16.55 -64.73 -5.58
N GLU A 753 17.88 -64.83 -5.67
CA GLU A 753 18.56 -66.13 -5.73
C GLU A 753 18.59 -66.79 -4.35
N VAL A 754 17.83 -67.87 -4.18
CA VAL A 754 17.82 -68.68 -2.96
C VAL A 754 18.81 -69.82 -3.08
N CYS A 755 20.02 -69.63 -2.54
CA CYS A 755 20.97 -70.72 -2.35
C CYS A 755 20.55 -71.58 -1.14
N ARG A 756 20.12 -72.83 -1.36
CA ARG A 756 19.96 -73.83 -0.30
C ARG A 756 21.24 -74.63 -0.13
N THR A 757 21.88 -74.53 1.02
CA THR A 757 22.92 -75.48 1.44
C THR A 757 22.29 -76.80 1.90
N THR A 758 22.85 -77.92 1.45
CA THR A 758 22.48 -79.24 1.91
C THR A 758 23.16 -79.58 3.24
N ASP A 759 22.36 -80.10 4.17
CA ASP A 759 22.74 -80.82 5.40
C ASP A 759 23.15 -79.98 6.64
N SER A 760 23.01 -80.62 7.80
CA SER A 760 23.20 -80.17 9.20
C SER A 760 21.99 -79.57 9.94
N ARG A 761 21.81 -80.06 11.18
CA ARG A 761 20.66 -79.80 12.07
C ARG A 761 20.88 -78.54 12.92
N LYS A 762 20.28 -77.41 12.54
CA LYS A 762 19.72 -76.33 13.40
C LYS A 762 19.19 -75.19 12.52
N SER A 763 18.05 -74.63 12.87
CA SER A 763 17.38 -73.58 12.08
C SER A 763 17.20 -72.30 12.90
N ASP A 764 18.12 -71.34 12.74
CA ASP A 764 18.00 -69.99 13.29
C ASP A 764 17.95 -68.96 12.14
N MET A 765 16.84 -68.22 12.03
CA MET A 765 16.75 -67.05 11.14
C MET A 765 17.43 -65.84 11.78
N LYS A 766 18.37 -65.21 11.08
CA LYS A 766 18.87 -63.87 11.42
C LYS A 766 18.37 -62.85 10.40
N TYR A 767 17.61 -61.86 10.88
CA TYR A 767 17.24 -60.68 10.10
C TYR A 767 18.43 -59.73 9.97
N MET A 768 18.58 -59.10 8.80
CA MET A 768 19.59 -58.07 8.56
C MET A 768 19.00 -56.69 8.89
N LYS A 769 19.70 -55.89 9.69
CA LYS A 769 19.34 -54.47 9.91
C LYS A 769 19.72 -53.63 8.68
N PRO A 770 18.93 -52.62 8.29
CA PRO A 770 19.29 -51.71 7.21
C PRO A 770 20.46 -50.81 7.62
N MET A 771 21.40 -50.59 6.69
CA MET A 771 22.49 -49.62 6.83
C MET A 771 22.09 -48.32 6.12
N ILE A 772 22.38 -47.19 6.76
CA ILE A 772 22.00 -45.85 6.29
C ILE A 772 22.86 -45.44 5.08
N PHE A 773 22.23 -44.89 4.04
CA PHE A 773 22.94 -44.26 2.92
C PHE A 773 23.61 -42.95 3.37
N CYS A 774 24.89 -42.77 3.05
CA CYS A 774 25.50 -41.45 2.91
C CYS A 774 25.64 -41.15 1.42
N VAL A 775 25.00 -40.08 0.96
CA VAL A 775 25.18 -39.53 -0.38
C VAL A 775 26.24 -38.43 -0.31
N VAL A 776 27.30 -38.57 -1.10
CA VAL A 776 28.31 -37.51 -1.28
C VAL A 776 27.95 -36.74 -2.55
N VAL A 777 27.68 -35.44 -2.41
CA VAL A 777 27.57 -34.49 -3.52
C VAL A 777 28.85 -33.67 -3.53
N PHE A 778 29.53 -33.62 -4.68
CA PHE A 778 30.63 -32.68 -4.92
C PHE A 778 30.06 -31.29 -5.22
N ASN A 779 30.69 -30.26 -4.66
CA ASN A 779 30.71 -28.92 -5.23
C ASN A 779 32.12 -28.35 -5.07
N GLU A 780 32.51 -27.48 -5.99
CA GLU A 780 33.88 -26.94 -6.12
C GLU A 780 34.10 -25.67 -5.26
N GLU A 781 35.39 -25.32 -5.12
CA GLU A 781 35.98 -24.04 -4.69
C GLU A 781 36.67 -23.95 -3.30
N GLU A 782 38.01 -24.03 -3.38
CA GLU A 782 39.08 -23.28 -2.69
C GLU A 782 39.41 -23.34 -1.16
N THR A 783 40.72 -23.61 -0.94
CA THR A 783 41.64 -23.12 0.13
C THR A 783 41.78 -23.82 1.51
N ASP A 784 42.78 -24.73 1.55
CA ASP A 784 43.90 -24.82 2.54
C ASP A 784 43.70 -25.28 4.03
N PRO A 785 44.78 -25.81 4.69
CA PRO A 785 44.63 -26.98 5.59
C PRO A 785 45.23 -26.88 7.02
N LEU A 786 44.62 -27.59 8.00
CA LEU A 786 45.19 -27.94 9.33
C LEU A 786 44.65 -29.33 9.80
N ILE A 787 45.39 -30.44 9.74
CA ILE A 787 46.33 -31.08 10.72
C ILE A 787 45.73 -31.50 12.10
N TYR A 788 46.05 -32.75 12.53
CA TYR A 788 45.83 -33.46 13.84
C TYR A 788 44.43 -34.08 14.11
N SER A 789 44.25 -35.22 14.81
CA SER A 789 45.04 -36.46 15.01
C SER A 789 44.33 -37.48 15.94
N SER A 790 44.46 -38.79 15.68
CA SER A 790 44.42 -39.91 16.69
C SER A 790 43.10 -40.11 17.51
N PHE A 791 42.80 -41.16 18.28
CA PHE A 791 43.34 -42.50 18.65
C PHE A 791 42.08 -43.43 18.73
N CYS A 792 41.99 -44.62 18.10
CA CYS A 792 42.42 -45.97 18.53
C CYS A 792 41.78 -46.59 19.81
N GLN A 793 41.71 -47.94 19.79
CA GLN A 793 41.15 -48.91 20.77
C GLN A 793 39.61 -49.02 20.80
N GLN A 794 38.95 -50.17 20.54
CA GLN A 794 39.24 -51.61 20.67
C GLN A 794 39.17 -52.15 22.11
N GLU A 795 38.10 -52.91 22.40
CA GLU A 795 38.18 -54.05 23.33
C GLU A 795 37.21 -55.17 22.92
N ARG A 796 37.46 -56.39 23.42
CA ARG A 796 36.80 -57.65 23.03
C ARG A 796 36.14 -58.32 24.24
N ASN A 797 35.20 -59.24 23.94
CA ASN A 797 34.57 -60.22 24.84
C ASN A 797 33.63 -59.57 25.87
N VAL A 798 32.43 -60.09 26.12
CA VAL A 798 31.99 -61.51 26.16
C VAL A 798 30.96 -61.86 25.08
#